data_AF-A0A8H7EDK3-F1
#
_entry.id   AF-A0A8H7EDK3-F1
#
_cell.length_a   1.000
_cell.length_b   1.000
_cell.length_c   1.000
_cell.angle_alpha   90.00
_cell.angle_beta   90.00
_cell.angle_gamma   90.00
#
_symmetry.space_group_name_H-M   'P 1'
#
loop_
_entity.id
_entity.type
_entity.pdbx_description
1 polymer ?
#
loop_
_entity_poly.entity_id
_entity_poly.type
_entity_poly.pdbx_seq_one_letter_code
_entity_poly.pdbx_strand_id
1 'polypeptide(L)'
;MQKLHPLSKFPGPWYASSFSVFGAIVSVLHKEPQFFMYLVEKYGTDSPIRISPTMLLFPKPSALKDIYRDPQCNTRGGMYDSGALGPPHLVSTIDGEKHRVLRKALSNAPWSIGPLKNAWEPRFDEQVFLLIKKLKEHAEAKRTICLSDKVAEFAADILSIISFTQPFGSVENQRDEKYLLTNWRKGLTFFGFSGRCRFFRERILRLPVVGSLLLPTTSNDYGMGWLMGEADRQVTRREQQNKEKPFDGRPDFLQHCLDARYSDGSPLTPTQKRAHVTLLYQAGADTTGTALGCILRLILTDPSTLARVRAELDAAESSGLLSTPIRYDETLQHLPFFVACIKEGLRLFPPAPNLFPRVIPKEGKVIDGHYVPGGMDVTSHAFTVQRDKEFYGQDAEDFKPDMWLQSEKRNFELEAAQFTFGIGARICLGKDVAKLEMYKVLPEIIRRFDIQVKKPGSYVVDGGVAYNVDFLVELTLFRVAHQLPSWDARTILTMHLLTLSTLLAFGSIAVCTPLDPRQQTATALDAAIKARGRSYIGTSLTIRNDNTEQNIIRSAEFGSITPENAMKWDATEPNRGQFNWGSADAIANFATQNGKQMRCHTLVWYSQLPGWVNQINNNATLMSVMENHIKQVMGRYKGKCTHWDVVNEALNEDGTNRDNVFLRLIGEQYLPIAFRMAAAADPSAKLYYNDYNLEYGTAKHLGALRIVKLVQSWGVKIDGVGLQGHLVSEPTGTQSEVTPSVAVLTKVLQDYANLGVDVAYTELDVRSRTPSNTQKLADAAAAWARIAQSCINVQRCVGMTIW
;
A
#
# COMPACT_ATOMS: atom_id res chain seq x y z
N MET A 1 -41.53 -6.05 -34.97
CA MET A 1 -40.17 -5.68 -35.45
C MET A 1 -39.19 -6.73 -34.97
N GLN A 2 -38.43 -7.35 -35.88
CA GLN A 2 -37.43 -8.38 -35.56
C GLN A 2 -36.54 -7.91 -34.41
N LYS A 3 -36.34 -8.75 -33.40
CA LYS A 3 -35.46 -8.47 -32.25
C LYS A 3 -34.03 -8.37 -32.76
N LEU A 4 -33.58 -7.17 -33.12
CA LEU A 4 -32.15 -6.90 -33.27
C LEU A 4 -31.44 -7.30 -31.97
N HIS A 5 -30.18 -7.74 -32.08
CA HIS A 5 -29.36 -8.11 -30.94
C HIS A 5 -29.46 -7.04 -29.81
N PRO A 6 -29.50 -7.38 -28.51
CA PRO A 6 -29.70 -6.40 -27.42
C PRO A 6 -28.69 -5.24 -27.39
N LEU A 7 -27.52 -5.46 -27.98
CA LEU A 7 -26.45 -4.46 -28.12
C LEU A 7 -26.44 -3.73 -29.48
N SER A 8 -27.45 -3.91 -30.34
CA SER A 8 -27.51 -3.33 -31.70
C SER A 8 -27.52 -1.81 -31.73
N LYS A 9 -27.96 -1.16 -30.64
CA LYS A 9 -27.95 0.31 -30.50
C LYS A 9 -26.55 0.91 -30.28
N PHE A 10 -25.57 0.09 -29.88
CA PHE A 10 -24.23 0.57 -29.58
C PHE A 10 -23.34 0.52 -30.83
N PRO A 11 -22.56 1.58 -31.11
CA PRO A 11 -21.69 1.64 -32.28
C PRO A 11 -20.56 0.61 -32.18
N GLY A 12 -20.07 0.15 -33.32
CA GLY A 12 -18.93 -0.76 -33.38
C GLY A 12 -18.76 -1.36 -34.77
N PRO A 13 -17.57 -1.89 -35.09
CA PRO A 13 -17.34 -2.49 -36.39
C PRO A 13 -18.20 -3.75 -36.56
N TRP A 14 -18.93 -3.85 -37.68
CA TRP A 14 -19.87 -4.94 -37.94
C TRP A 14 -19.20 -6.32 -37.80
N TYR A 15 -17.94 -6.46 -38.22
CA TYR A 15 -17.19 -7.71 -38.18
C TYR A 15 -16.85 -8.13 -36.74
N ALA A 16 -16.39 -7.22 -35.88
CA ALA A 16 -16.09 -7.56 -34.48
C ALA A 16 -17.36 -7.73 -33.66
N SER A 17 -18.39 -6.91 -33.92
CA SER A 17 -19.70 -7.03 -33.27
C SER A 17 -20.47 -8.29 -33.67
N SER A 18 -20.07 -8.98 -34.75
CA SER A 18 -20.71 -10.22 -35.22
C SER A 18 -19.87 -11.46 -34.93
N PHE A 19 -18.54 -11.34 -34.93
CA PHE A 19 -17.64 -12.49 -34.76
C PHE A 19 -16.51 -12.18 -33.77
N SER A 20 -16.45 -12.96 -32.68
CA SER A 20 -15.42 -12.82 -31.64
C SER A 20 -14.00 -13.15 -32.13
N VAL A 21 -13.87 -13.85 -33.26
CA VAL A 21 -12.58 -14.22 -33.84
C VAL A 21 -11.75 -13.00 -34.25
N PHE A 22 -12.37 -11.88 -34.63
CA PHE A 22 -11.63 -10.67 -34.99
C PHE A 22 -10.83 -10.11 -33.82
N GLY A 23 -11.39 -10.11 -32.61
CA GLY A 23 -10.63 -9.73 -31.41
C GLY A 23 -9.41 -10.64 -31.21
N ALA A 24 -9.57 -11.94 -31.46
CA ALA A 24 -8.47 -12.89 -31.37
C ALA A 24 -7.38 -12.65 -32.44
N ILE A 25 -7.77 -12.34 -33.68
CA ILE A 25 -6.83 -11.96 -34.76
C ILE A 25 -6.05 -10.70 -34.37
N VAL A 26 -6.72 -9.65 -33.89
CA VAL A 26 -6.06 -8.41 -33.45
C VAL A 26 -5.05 -8.68 -32.34
N SER A 27 -5.36 -9.58 -31.41
CA SER A 27 -4.46 -9.97 -30.32
C SER A 27 -3.25 -10.75 -30.81
N VAL A 28 -3.43 -11.73 -31.71
CA VAL A 28 -2.33 -12.50 -32.33
C VAL A 28 -1.42 -11.60 -33.17
N LEU A 29 -1.96 -10.54 -33.78
CA LEU A 29 -1.17 -9.56 -34.52
C LEU A 29 -0.46 -8.52 -33.63
N HIS A 30 -0.64 -8.60 -32.30
CA HIS A 30 -0.10 -7.65 -31.32
C HIS A 30 -0.54 -6.20 -31.59
N LYS A 31 -1.80 -6.01 -32.03
CA LYS A 31 -2.37 -4.71 -32.41
C LYS A 31 -3.48 -4.20 -31.50
N GLU A 32 -3.66 -4.79 -30.31
CA GLU A 32 -4.79 -4.45 -29.45
C GLU A 32 -4.84 -2.98 -29.04
N PRO A 33 -3.75 -2.36 -28.53
CA PRO A 33 -3.80 -0.94 -28.16
C PRO A 33 -4.15 -0.05 -29.34
N GLN A 34 -3.52 -0.27 -30.50
CA GLN A 34 -3.75 0.51 -31.71
C GLN A 34 -5.19 0.33 -32.21
N PHE A 35 -5.71 -0.90 -32.16
CA PHE A 35 -7.08 -1.19 -32.58
C PHE A 35 -8.09 -0.49 -31.67
N PHE A 36 -7.95 -0.60 -30.35
CA PHE A 36 -8.89 0.07 -29.43
C PHE A 36 -8.79 1.59 -29.48
N MET A 37 -7.59 2.17 -29.65
CA MET A 37 -7.44 3.60 -29.90
C MET A 37 -8.11 4.04 -31.21
N TYR A 38 -7.93 3.28 -32.29
CA TYR A 38 -8.64 3.53 -33.56
C TYR A 38 -10.17 3.49 -33.39
N LEU A 39 -10.69 2.54 -32.60
CA LEU A 39 -12.13 2.49 -32.32
C LEU A 39 -12.60 3.72 -31.55
N VAL A 40 -11.84 4.17 -30.55
CA VAL A 40 -12.15 5.38 -29.78
C VAL A 40 -12.14 6.62 -30.67
N GLU A 41 -11.15 6.76 -31.55
CA GLU A 41 -11.08 7.87 -32.50
C GLU A 41 -12.24 7.85 -33.50
N LYS A 42 -12.61 6.67 -34.01
CA LYS A 42 -13.65 6.51 -35.02
C LYS A 42 -15.08 6.69 -34.50
N TYR A 43 -15.37 6.15 -33.32
CA TYR A 43 -16.73 6.09 -32.77
C TYR A 43 -16.96 7.10 -31.64
N GLY A 44 -15.92 7.81 -31.19
CA GLY A 44 -15.97 8.75 -30.07
C GLY A 44 -16.00 8.04 -28.72
N THR A 45 -16.08 8.83 -27.66
CA THR A 45 -16.11 8.36 -26.26
C THR A 45 -17.47 8.51 -25.59
N ASP A 46 -18.43 9.19 -26.22
CA ASP A 46 -19.73 9.53 -25.64
C ASP A 46 -20.68 8.34 -25.52
N SER A 47 -20.46 7.26 -26.26
CA SER A 47 -21.20 6.01 -26.16
C SER A 47 -20.21 4.85 -26.05
N PRO A 48 -20.52 3.79 -25.27
CA PRO A 48 -19.67 2.59 -25.25
C PRO A 48 -19.66 1.91 -26.62
N ILE A 49 -18.53 1.29 -26.95
CA ILE A 49 -18.24 0.71 -28.26
C ILE A 49 -18.39 -0.81 -28.19
N ARG A 50 -19.18 -1.38 -29.09
CA ARG A 50 -19.35 -2.84 -29.20
C ARG A 50 -18.15 -3.48 -29.91
N ILE A 51 -17.29 -4.14 -29.13
CA ILE A 51 -16.02 -4.71 -29.59
C ILE A 51 -16.06 -6.23 -29.82
N SER A 52 -17.16 -6.89 -29.46
CA SER A 52 -17.42 -8.32 -29.62
C SER A 52 -18.94 -8.56 -29.64
N PRO A 53 -19.47 -9.73 -30.06
CA PRO A 53 -20.91 -9.98 -30.06
C PRO A 53 -21.60 -9.64 -28.74
N THR A 54 -20.94 -9.89 -27.60
CA THR A 54 -21.53 -9.71 -26.28
C THR A 54 -20.80 -8.68 -25.40
N MET A 55 -19.84 -7.92 -25.93
CA MET A 55 -18.98 -7.06 -25.10
C MET A 55 -19.00 -5.59 -25.53
N LEU A 56 -19.10 -4.70 -24.54
CA LEU A 56 -18.96 -3.25 -24.69
C LEU A 56 -17.69 -2.73 -24.03
N LEU A 57 -16.94 -1.90 -24.76
CA LEU A 57 -15.80 -1.11 -24.29
C LEU A 57 -16.26 0.26 -23.83
N PHE A 58 -15.93 0.61 -22.59
CA PHE A 58 -16.09 1.93 -22.00
C PHE A 58 -14.72 2.62 -21.92
N PRO A 59 -14.47 3.63 -22.77
CA PRO A 59 -13.15 4.24 -22.91
C PRO A 59 -12.89 5.42 -21.95
N LYS A 60 -13.88 5.89 -21.17
CA LYS A 60 -13.71 7.00 -20.23
C LYS A 60 -13.36 6.53 -18.80
N PRO A 61 -12.57 7.30 -18.03
CA PRO A 61 -12.33 7.03 -16.61
C PRO A 61 -13.59 7.02 -15.74
N SER A 62 -14.62 7.81 -16.10
CA SER A 62 -15.90 7.90 -15.37
C SER A 62 -16.61 6.56 -15.20
N ALA A 63 -16.49 5.67 -16.21
CA ALA A 63 -17.09 4.33 -16.19
C ALA A 63 -16.41 3.36 -15.21
N LEU A 64 -15.16 3.63 -14.81
CA LEU A 64 -14.37 2.71 -13.99
C LEU A 64 -15.02 2.43 -12.64
N LYS A 65 -15.68 3.43 -12.04
CA LYS A 65 -16.36 3.27 -10.75
C LYS A 65 -17.56 2.31 -10.88
N ASP A 66 -18.36 2.47 -11.93
CA ASP A 66 -19.61 1.73 -12.16
C ASP A 66 -19.33 0.26 -12.52
N ILE A 67 -18.21 0.00 -13.23
CA ILE A 67 -17.80 -1.35 -13.64
C ILE A 67 -16.99 -2.06 -12.54
N TYR A 68 -16.03 -1.38 -11.91
CA TYR A 68 -15.02 -2.06 -11.08
C TYR A 68 -15.13 -1.82 -9.57
N ARG A 69 -15.77 -0.73 -9.12
CA ARG A 69 -16.00 -0.50 -7.68
C ARG A 69 -17.34 -1.03 -7.20
N ASP A 70 -18.32 -1.10 -8.08
CA ASP A 70 -19.65 -1.56 -7.73
C ASP A 70 -19.69 -3.10 -7.54
N PRO A 71 -20.11 -3.60 -6.35
CA PRO A 71 -20.23 -5.02 -6.08
C PRO A 71 -21.14 -5.79 -7.04
N GLN A 72 -22.14 -5.13 -7.66
CA GLN A 72 -23.06 -5.76 -8.61
C GLN A 72 -22.36 -6.19 -9.92
N CYS A 73 -21.20 -5.61 -10.23
CA CYS A 73 -20.40 -5.94 -11.41
C CYS A 73 -19.15 -6.78 -11.07
N ASN A 74 -19.15 -7.50 -9.94
CA ASN A 74 -17.96 -8.22 -9.48
C ASN A 74 -17.74 -9.59 -10.16
N THR A 75 -18.68 -10.08 -10.98
CA THR A 75 -18.51 -11.33 -11.75
C THR A 75 -17.62 -11.08 -12.97
N ARG A 76 -16.54 -11.85 -13.14
CA ARG A 76 -15.65 -11.75 -14.31
C ARG A 76 -16.28 -12.35 -15.57
N GLY A 77 -15.91 -11.85 -16.75
CA GLY A 77 -16.29 -12.45 -18.03
C GLY A 77 -15.58 -13.79 -18.32
N GLY A 78 -16.01 -14.48 -19.39
CA GLY A 78 -15.55 -15.83 -19.71
C GLY A 78 -14.06 -15.96 -20.09
N MET A 79 -13.34 -14.86 -20.35
CA MET A 79 -11.91 -14.85 -20.67
C MET A 79 -11.06 -15.57 -19.60
N TYR A 80 -11.47 -15.48 -18.33
CA TYR A 80 -10.72 -16.03 -17.20
C TYR A 80 -10.89 -17.55 -17.01
N ASP A 81 -11.81 -18.18 -17.75
CA ASP A 81 -12.11 -19.62 -17.71
C ASP A 81 -11.42 -20.40 -18.86
N SER A 82 -10.44 -19.82 -19.55
CA SER A 82 -9.78 -20.48 -20.68
C SER A 82 -8.88 -21.66 -20.28
N GLY A 83 -8.51 -21.76 -19.01
CA GLY A 83 -7.51 -22.73 -18.51
C GLY A 83 -6.07 -22.39 -18.91
N ALA A 84 -5.84 -21.37 -19.75
CA ALA A 84 -4.52 -21.01 -20.26
C ALA A 84 -3.56 -20.47 -19.19
N LEU A 85 -4.07 -20.05 -18.02
CA LEU A 85 -3.27 -19.65 -16.86
C LEU A 85 -2.98 -20.83 -15.90
N GLY A 86 -3.30 -22.05 -16.30
CA GLY A 86 -3.13 -23.25 -15.47
C GLY A 86 -4.34 -23.49 -14.54
N PRO A 87 -4.13 -24.25 -13.44
CA PRO A 87 -5.21 -24.63 -12.53
C PRO A 87 -5.93 -23.42 -11.89
N PRO A 88 -7.19 -23.58 -11.45
CA PRO A 88 -7.96 -22.48 -10.86
C PRO A 88 -7.25 -21.83 -9.66
N HIS A 89 -7.16 -20.50 -9.71
CA HIS A 89 -6.51 -19.64 -8.72
C HIS A 89 -7.30 -18.33 -8.59
N LEU A 90 -6.82 -17.40 -7.77
CA LEU A 90 -7.50 -16.13 -7.48
C LEU A 90 -7.89 -15.35 -8.76
N VAL A 91 -6.97 -15.17 -9.70
CA VAL A 91 -7.25 -14.43 -10.95
C VAL A 91 -8.27 -15.11 -11.88
N SER A 92 -8.28 -16.45 -11.97
CA SER A 92 -9.22 -17.21 -12.80
C SER A 92 -10.57 -17.46 -12.12
N THR A 93 -10.72 -17.12 -10.84
CA THR A 93 -11.97 -17.25 -10.10
C THR A 93 -13.00 -16.23 -10.58
N ILE A 94 -13.95 -16.69 -11.41
CA ILE A 94 -14.95 -15.85 -12.06
C ILE A 94 -15.98 -15.28 -11.08
N ASP A 95 -16.55 -16.15 -10.27
CA ASP A 95 -17.62 -15.80 -9.34
C ASP A 95 -17.15 -14.75 -8.31
N GLY A 96 -17.96 -13.72 -8.12
CA GLY A 96 -17.64 -12.59 -7.24
C GLY A 96 -17.45 -12.99 -5.78
N GLU A 97 -18.31 -13.88 -5.29
CA GLU A 97 -18.37 -14.28 -3.90
C GLU A 97 -17.28 -15.30 -3.57
N LYS A 98 -17.10 -16.32 -4.43
CA LYS A 98 -15.98 -17.27 -4.30
C LYS A 98 -14.64 -16.55 -4.30
N HIS A 99 -14.47 -15.55 -5.16
CA HIS A 99 -13.25 -14.75 -5.15
C HIS A 99 -13.11 -13.93 -3.88
N ARG A 100 -14.19 -13.29 -3.38
CA ARG A 100 -14.14 -12.51 -2.14
C ARG A 100 -13.67 -13.36 -0.97
N VAL A 101 -14.25 -14.56 -0.84
CA VAL A 101 -13.92 -15.54 0.19
C VAL A 101 -12.47 -16.02 0.05
N LEU A 102 -12.05 -16.39 -1.16
CA LEU A 102 -10.67 -16.83 -1.43
C LEU A 102 -9.64 -15.72 -1.20
N ARG A 103 -9.96 -14.48 -1.59
CA ARG A 103 -9.09 -13.31 -1.36
C ARG A 103 -8.93 -13.04 0.13
N LYS A 104 -10.01 -13.19 0.91
CA LYS A 104 -9.97 -13.07 2.38
C LYS A 104 -9.11 -14.18 2.99
N ALA A 105 -9.20 -15.42 2.51
CA ALA A 105 -8.35 -16.50 3.02
C ALA A 105 -6.85 -16.22 2.82
N LEU A 106 -6.49 -15.49 1.76
CA LEU A 106 -5.12 -15.09 1.42
C LEU A 106 -4.70 -13.75 2.03
N SER A 107 -5.56 -13.04 2.78
CA SER A 107 -5.29 -11.66 3.21
C SER A 107 -4.27 -11.52 4.34
N ASN A 108 -3.93 -12.62 5.02
CA ASN A 108 -2.92 -12.62 6.08
C ASN A 108 -1.49 -12.45 5.56
N ALA A 109 -1.32 -12.50 4.25
CA ALA A 109 -0.03 -12.31 3.62
C ALA A 109 0.32 -10.81 3.56
N PRO A 110 1.55 -10.40 3.93
CA PRO A 110 1.95 -9.03 4.24
C PRO A 110 2.19 -8.18 2.98
N TRP A 111 1.26 -8.17 2.02
CA TRP A 111 1.44 -7.55 0.71
C TRP A 111 1.05 -6.07 0.64
N SER A 112 0.63 -5.48 1.75
CA SER A 112 0.48 -4.03 1.85
C SER A 112 1.82 -3.38 2.17
N ILE A 113 1.98 -2.13 1.76
CA ILE A 113 3.28 -1.44 1.83
C ILE A 113 3.92 -1.43 3.22
N GLY A 114 3.16 -1.29 4.31
CA GLY A 114 3.70 -1.26 5.68
C GLY A 114 4.42 -2.57 6.06
N PRO A 115 3.71 -3.71 6.09
CA PRO A 115 4.32 -5.02 6.30
C PRO A 115 5.44 -5.37 5.31
N LEU A 116 5.30 -5.00 4.03
CA LEU A 116 6.36 -5.19 3.02
C LEU A 116 7.66 -4.46 3.40
N LYS A 117 7.58 -3.17 3.76
CA LYS A 117 8.76 -2.39 4.16
C LYS A 117 9.45 -3.00 5.37
N ASN A 118 8.68 -3.39 6.37
CA ASN A 118 9.23 -3.87 7.64
C ASN A 118 9.87 -5.27 7.53
N ALA A 119 9.27 -6.17 6.74
CA ALA A 119 9.69 -7.58 6.70
C ALA A 119 10.54 -7.95 5.47
N TRP A 120 10.38 -7.23 4.34
CA TRP A 120 10.88 -7.66 3.03
C TRP A 120 11.83 -6.68 2.35
N GLU A 121 11.78 -5.38 2.67
CA GLU A 121 12.67 -4.39 2.04
C GLU A 121 14.16 -4.78 2.12
N PRO A 122 14.70 -5.29 3.26
CA PRO A 122 16.10 -5.72 3.32
C PRO A 122 16.47 -6.85 2.33
N ARG A 123 15.51 -7.75 2.01
CA ARG A 123 15.73 -8.81 1.01
C ARG A 123 15.79 -8.24 -0.41
N PHE A 124 15.05 -7.16 -0.65
CA PHE A 124 15.09 -6.46 -1.93
C PHE A 124 16.42 -5.70 -2.05
N ASP A 125 16.94 -5.16 -0.95
CA ASP A 125 18.23 -4.46 -0.93
C ASP A 125 19.36 -5.37 -1.42
N GLU A 126 19.42 -6.61 -0.94
CA GLU A 126 20.40 -7.62 -1.41
C GLU A 126 20.32 -7.82 -2.93
N GLN A 127 19.10 -7.96 -3.47
CA GLN A 127 18.89 -8.16 -4.90
C GLN A 127 19.20 -6.89 -5.72
N VAL A 128 18.89 -5.70 -5.19
CA VAL A 128 19.23 -4.41 -5.81
C VAL A 128 20.75 -4.28 -5.89
N PHE A 129 21.47 -4.59 -4.81
CA PHE A 129 22.93 -4.58 -4.81
C PHE A 129 23.50 -5.55 -5.84
N LEU A 130 22.97 -6.77 -5.92
CA LEU A 130 23.42 -7.76 -6.89
C LEU A 130 23.22 -7.25 -8.33
N LEU A 131 22.05 -6.68 -8.64
CA LEU A 131 21.81 -6.09 -9.96
C LEU A 131 22.80 -4.96 -10.27
N ILE A 132 22.97 -4.01 -9.36
CA ILE A 132 23.88 -2.88 -9.55
C ILE A 132 25.33 -3.37 -9.74
N LYS A 133 25.76 -4.37 -8.98
CA LYS A 133 27.06 -5.02 -9.16
C LYS A 133 27.22 -5.57 -10.58
N LYS A 134 26.23 -6.32 -11.06
CA LYS A 134 26.25 -6.89 -12.42
C LYS A 134 26.23 -5.83 -13.51
N LEU A 135 25.45 -4.77 -13.35
CA LEU A 135 25.47 -3.63 -14.28
C LEU A 135 26.83 -2.92 -14.30
N LYS A 136 27.51 -2.82 -13.15
CA LYS A 136 28.89 -2.32 -13.07
C LYS A 136 29.88 -3.23 -13.84
N GLU A 137 29.79 -4.55 -13.69
CA GLU A 137 30.59 -5.51 -14.47
C GLU A 137 30.36 -5.35 -15.99
N HIS A 138 29.15 -4.97 -16.42
CA HIS A 138 28.86 -4.65 -17.82
C HIS A 138 29.47 -3.31 -18.27
N ALA A 139 29.40 -2.29 -17.41
CA ALA A 139 29.97 -0.97 -17.67
C ALA A 139 31.50 -1.01 -17.80
N GLU A 140 32.18 -1.70 -16.88
CA GLU A 140 33.64 -1.86 -16.89
C GLU A 140 34.11 -2.63 -18.13
N ALA A 141 33.33 -3.63 -18.56
CA ALA A 141 33.59 -4.40 -19.78
C ALA A 141 33.11 -3.71 -21.07
N LYS A 142 32.52 -2.50 -20.99
CA LYS A 142 31.95 -1.74 -22.12
C LYS A 142 31.00 -2.58 -22.99
N ARG A 143 30.20 -3.42 -22.35
CA ARG A 143 29.25 -4.30 -23.05
C ARG A 143 27.96 -3.54 -23.36
N THR A 144 27.48 -3.68 -24.59
CA THR A 144 26.09 -3.36 -24.91
C THR A 144 25.18 -4.43 -24.31
N ILE A 145 24.16 -4.02 -23.56
CA ILE A 145 23.20 -4.91 -22.91
C ILE A 145 21.77 -4.54 -23.23
N CYS A 146 20.85 -5.51 -23.17
CA CYS A 146 19.42 -5.25 -23.16
C CYS A 146 18.98 -4.89 -21.73
N LEU A 147 18.86 -3.59 -21.43
CA LEU A 147 18.54 -3.11 -20.08
C LEU A 147 17.14 -3.57 -19.64
N SER A 148 16.19 -3.66 -20.58
CA SER A 148 14.85 -4.17 -20.27
C SER A 148 14.85 -5.63 -19.83
N ASP A 149 15.75 -6.46 -20.37
CA ASP A 149 15.87 -7.84 -19.91
C ASP A 149 16.49 -7.90 -18.52
N LYS A 150 17.49 -7.05 -18.23
CA LYS A 150 18.13 -7.01 -16.89
C LYS A 150 17.18 -6.59 -15.78
N VAL A 151 16.29 -5.64 -16.02
CA VAL A 151 15.26 -5.28 -15.02
C VAL A 151 14.11 -6.29 -14.94
N ALA A 152 13.85 -7.06 -16.01
CA ALA A 152 12.89 -8.16 -15.96
C ALA A 152 13.46 -9.40 -15.22
N GLU A 153 14.74 -9.72 -15.40
CA GLU A 153 15.49 -10.71 -14.62
C GLU A 153 15.50 -10.34 -13.12
N PHE A 154 15.67 -9.05 -12.81
CA PHE A 154 15.55 -8.55 -11.43
C PHE A 154 14.16 -8.79 -10.84
N ALA A 155 13.10 -8.39 -11.54
CA ALA A 155 11.74 -8.59 -11.08
C ALA A 155 11.40 -10.09 -10.92
N ALA A 156 11.87 -10.93 -11.85
CA ALA A 156 11.74 -12.38 -11.75
C ALA A 156 12.36 -12.93 -10.45
N ASP A 157 13.58 -12.50 -10.11
CA ASP A 157 14.22 -12.94 -8.87
C ASP A 157 13.51 -12.41 -7.62
N ILE A 158 13.06 -11.15 -7.61
CA ILE A 158 12.23 -10.61 -6.51
C ILE A 158 10.98 -11.47 -6.31
N LEU A 159 10.29 -11.85 -7.38
CA LEU A 159 9.10 -12.68 -7.30
C LEU A 159 9.41 -14.10 -6.82
N SER A 160 10.57 -14.67 -7.17
CA SER A 160 11.00 -15.94 -6.60
C SER A 160 11.34 -15.83 -5.10
N ILE A 161 11.98 -14.74 -4.66
CA ILE A 161 12.24 -14.47 -3.24
C ILE A 161 10.93 -14.36 -2.45
N ILE A 162 9.94 -13.65 -2.98
CA ILE A 162 8.64 -13.51 -2.32
C ILE A 162 7.89 -14.85 -2.27
N SER A 163 7.95 -15.62 -3.36
CA SER A 163 7.19 -16.86 -3.49
C SER A 163 7.82 -18.02 -2.71
N PHE A 164 9.15 -18.11 -2.71
CA PHE A 164 9.92 -19.29 -2.29
C PHE A 164 11.12 -18.96 -1.37
N THR A 165 11.20 -17.74 -0.83
CA THR A 165 12.30 -17.21 0.01
C THR A 165 13.63 -16.98 -0.73
N GLN A 166 13.98 -17.80 -1.72
CA GLN A 166 15.26 -17.73 -2.43
C GLN A 166 15.09 -17.24 -3.87
N PRO A 167 16.08 -16.48 -4.41
CA PRO A 167 16.09 -16.14 -5.83
C PRO A 167 16.34 -17.39 -6.68
N PHE A 168 15.74 -17.44 -7.87
CA PHE A 168 16.07 -18.47 -8.87
C PHE A 168 17.42 -18.23 -9.56
N GLY A 169 17.92 -16.98 -9.53
CA GLY A 169 19.28 -16.64 -9.93
C GLY A 169 19.36 -16.02 -11.33
N SER A 170 18.28 -15.43 -11.82
CA SER A 170 18.24 -14.74 -13.12
C SER A 170 19.28 -13.61 -13.18
N VAL A 171 19.40 -12.83 -12.09
CA VAL A 171 20.39 -11.76 -11.97
C VAL A 171 21.79 -12.31 -11.73
N GLU A 172 21.95 -13.31 -10.86
CA GLU A 172 23.26 -13.94 -10.60
C GLU A 172 23.88 -14.48 -11.91
N ASN A 173 23.08 -15.26 -12.65
CA ASN A 173 23.48 -15.95 -13.88
C ASN A 173 23.40 -15.06 -15.14
N GLN A 174 22.88 -13.83 -15.01
CA GLN A 174 22.74 -12.86 -16.09
C GLN A 174 21.91 -13.38 -17.29
N ARG A 175 20.83 -14.13 -17.01
CA ARG A 175 19.96 -14.75 -18.03
C ARG A 175 18.53 -14.96 -17.52
N ASP A 176 17.60 -15.19 -18.45
CA ASP A 176 16.26 -15.70 -18.15
C ASP A 176 16.33 -17.15 -17.64
N GLU A 177 16.37 -17.31 -16.32
CA GLU A 177 16.58 -18.61 -15.69
C GLU A 177 15.43 -19.57 -16.04
N LYS A 178 15.79 -20.77 -16.52
CA LYS A 178 14.84 -21.78 -17.05
C LYS A 178 13.93 -21.27 -18.17
N TYR A 179 14.27 -20.17 -18.85
CA TYR A 179 13.44 -19.56 -19.89
C TYR A 179 12.04 -19.16 -19.43
N LEU A 180 11.89 -18.75 -18.16
CA LEU A 180 10.60 -18.45 -17.54
C LEU A 180 9.90 -17.28 -18.22
N LEU A 181 10.60 -16.15 -18.41
CA LEU A 181 10.05 -14.96 -19.05
C LEU A 181 9.76 -15.22 -20.54
N THR A 182 10.70 -15.84 -21.23
CA THR A 182 10.58 -16.15 -22.66
C THR A 182 9.41 -17.10 -22.93
N ASN A 183 9.27 -18.15 -22.12
CA ASN A 183 8.17 -19.10 -22.25
C ASN A 183 6.82 -18.45 -21.93
N TRP A 184 6.76 -17.62 -20.88
CA TRP A 184 5.58 -16.83 -20.54
C TRP A 184 5.13 -15.96 -21.72
N ARG A 185 6.04 -15.16 -22.28
CA ARG A 185 5.75 -14.27 -23.42
C ARG A 185 5.24 -15.03 -24.64
N LYS A 186 5.83 -16.19 -24.98
CA LYS A 186 5.34 -17.07 -26.06
C LYS A 186 3.92 -17.60 -25.80
N GLY A 187 3.58 -17.86 -24.54
CA GLY A 187 2.25 -18.31 -24.15
C GLY A 187 1.16 -17.23 -24.27
N LEU A 188 1.54 -15.95 -24.25
CA LEU A 188 0.59 -14.83 -24.31
C LEU A 188 -0.22 -14.81 -25.61
N THR A 189 0.35 -15.22 -26.74
CA THR A 189 -0.38 -15.29 -28.02
C THR A 189 -1.55 -16.26 -27.92
N PHE A 190 -1.35 -17.44 -27.34
CA PHE A 190 -2.40 -18.44 -27.13
C PHE A 190 -3.41 -17.98 -26.08
N PHE A 191 -2.95 -17.38 -24.97
CA PHE A 191 -3.82 -16.77 -23.98
C PHE A 191 -4.70 -15.67 -24.61
N GLY A 192 -4.12 -14.86 -25.48
CA GLY A 192 -4.77 -13.80 -26.23
C GLY A 192 -5.89 -14.32 -27.12
N PHE A 193 -5.53 -15.28 -27.96
CA PHE A 193 -6.43 -15.94 -28.89
C PHE A 193 -7.59 -16.62 -28.16
N SER A 194 -7.30 -17.48 -27.19
CA SER A 194 -8.31 -18.22 -26.42
C SER A 194 -9.18 -17.31 -25.56
N GLY A 195 -8.62 -16.23 -25.02
CA GLY A 195 -9.35 -15.24 -24.24
C GLY A 195 -10.40 -14.47 -25.06
N ARG A 196 -10.13 -14.22 -26.35
CA ARG A 196 -10.99 -13.40 -27.22
C ARG A 196 -11.89 -14.22 -28.14
N CYS A 197 -11.42 -15.38 -28.61
CA CYS A 197 -12.20 -16.27 -29.45
C CYS A 197 -13.18 -17.09 -28.62
N ARG A 198 -14.36 -16.53 -28.37
CA ARG A 198 -15.42 -17.13 -27.54
C ARG A 198 -15.78 -18.55 -27.99
N PHE A 199 -16.02 -18.75 -29.29
CA PHE A 199 -16.36 -20.07 -29.82
C PHE A 199 -15.27 -21.10 -29.55
N PHE A 200 -14.01 -20.75 -29.81
CA PHE A 200 -12.87 -21.62 -29.54
C PHE A 200 -12.78 -21.98 -28.06
N ARG A 201 -12.88 -20.98 -27.17
CA ARG A 201 -12.85 -21.19 -25.72
C ARG A 201 -13.98 -22.07 -25.20
N GLU A 202 -15.21 -21.81 -25.63
CA GLU A 202 -16.40 -22.44 -25.05
C GLU A 202 -16.73 -23.80 -25.70
N ARG A 203 -16.24 -24.06 -26.91
CA ARG A 203 -16.55 -25.29 -27.66
C ARG A 203 -15.32 -26.14 -27.93
N ILE A 204 -14.25 -25.56 -28.46
CA ILE A 204 -13.08 -26.31 -28.93
C ILE A 204 -12.15 -26.70 -27.77
N LEU A 205 -11.80 -25.74 -26.91
CA LEU A 205 -10.88 -26.00 -25.78
C LEU A 205 -11.46 -26.94 -24.72
N ARG A 206 -12.79 -27.09 -24.68
CA ARG A 206 -13.47 -28.02 -23.76
C ARG A 206 -13.49 -29.47 -24.27
N LEU A 207 -13.02 -29.72 -25.49
CA LEU A 207 -12.83 -31.09 -25.98
C LEU A 207 -11.64 -31.74 -25.25
N PRO A 208 -11.80 -32.94 -24.65
CA PRO A 208 -10.79 -33.54 -23.78
C PRO A 208 -9.37 -33.61 -24.38
N VAL A 209 -9.27 -34.07 -25.64
CA VAL A 209 -7.98 -34.23 -26.35
C VAL A 209 -7.32 -32.88 -26.67
N VAL A 210 -8.12 -31.89 -27.04
CA VAL A 210 -7.64 -30.56 -27.43
C VAL A 210 -7.13 -29.81 -26.19
N GLY A 211 -7.89 -29.85 -25.09
CA GLY A 211 -7.48 -29.26 -23.82
C GLY A 211 -6.18 -29.86 -23.29
N SER A 212 -6.04 -31.19 -23.32
CA SER A 212 -4.82 -31.87 -22.87
C SER A 212 -3.57 -31.57 -23.71
N LEU A 213 -3.74 -31.19 -24.98
CA LEU A 213 -2.63 -30.87 -25.88
C LEU A 213 -2.19 -29.40 -25.79
N LEU A 214 -3.14 -28.48 -25.59
CA LEU A 214 -2.90 -27.04 -25.71
C LEU A 214 -2.75 -26.30 -24.37
N LEU A 215 -3.20 -26.88 -23.26
CA LEU A 215 -3.09 -26.26 -21.94
C LEU A 215 -1.75 -26.59 -21.26
N PRO A 216 -1.26 -25.71 -20.36
CA PRO A 216 0.01 -25.93 -19.66
C PRO A 216 0.03 -27.25 -18.87
N THR A 217 1.14 -27.97 -18.96
CA THR A 217 1.43 -29.22 -18.23
C THR A 217 2.76 -29.14 -17.48
N THR A 218 2.94 -29.99 -16.48
CA THR A 218 4.20 -30.10 -15.71
C THR A 218 5.27 -30.95 -16.42
N SER A 219 5.04 -31.37 -17.67
CA SER A 219 5.91 -32.34 -18.36
C SER A 219 7.21 -31.73 -18.91
N ASN A 220 7.30 -30.39 -18.96
CA ASN A 220 8.48 -29.70 -19.45
C ASN A 220 9.38 -29.31 -18.28
N ASP A 221 10.69 -29.48 -18.43
CA ASP A 221 11.73 -29.14 -17.45
C ASP A 221 12.25 -27.68 -17.60
N TYR A 222 11.55 -26.87 -18.39
CA TYR A 222 11.75 -25.43 -18.56
C TYR A 222 10.41 -24.66 -18.53
N GLY A 223 10.49 -23.33 -18.44
CA GLY A 223 9.35 -22.43 -18.52
C GLY A 223 8.28 -22.68 -17.46
N MET A 224 7.01 -22.51 -17.84
CA MET A 224 5.87 -22.69 -16.93
C MET A 224 5.74 -24.12 -16.40
N GLY A 225 6.11 -25.13 -17.19
CA GLY A 225 6.10 -26.53 -16.73
C GLY A 225 7.08 -26.76 -15.58
N TRP A 226 8.29 -26.21 -15.69
CA TRP A 226 9.28 -26.24 -14.61
C TRP A 226 8.80 -25.48 -13.38
N LEU A 227 8.25 -24.28 -13.55
CA LEU A 227 7.75 -23.47 -12.43
C LEU A 227 6.63 -24.19 -11.66
N MET A 228 5.68 -24.80 -12.36
CA MET A 228 4.62 -25.58 -11.75
C MET A 228 5.17 -26.80 -11.00
N GLY A 229 6.17 -27.49 -11.58
CA GLY A 229 6.86 -28.60 -10.92
C GLY A 229 7.68 -28.15 -9.70
N GLU A 230 8.31 -26.97 -9.76
CA GLU A 230 9.04 -26.40 -8.62
C GLU A 230 8.10 -25.98 -7.49
N ALA A 231 6.98 -25.35 -7.82
CA ALA A 231 5.92 -25.04 -6.85
C ALA A 231 5.41 -26.31 -6.16
N ASP A 232 5.19 -27.39 -6.90
CA ASP A 232 4.76 -28.68 -6.32
C ASP A 232 5.83 -29.27 -5.39
N ARG A 233 7.11 -29.26 -5.79
CA ARG A 233 8.23 -29.71 -4.94
C ARG A 233 8.34 -28.90 -3.65
N GLN A 234 8.28 -27.57 -3.73
CA GLN A 234 8.42 -26.66 -2.59
C GLN A 234 7.25 -26.78 -1.62
N VAL A 235 6.01 -26.83 -2.14
CA VAL A 235 4.81 -27.08 -1.33
C VAL A 235 4.92 -28.41 -0.60
N THR A 236 5.26 -29.48 -1.33
CA THR A 236 5.37 -30.82 -0.75
C THR A 236 6.45 -30.88 0.34
N ARG A 237 7.63 -30.31 0.07
CA ARG A 237 8.73 -30.26 1.03
C ARG A 237 8.35 -29.48 2.29
N ARG A 238 7.73 -28.30 2.14
CA ARG A 238 7.35 -27.48 3.29
C ARG A 238 6.21 -28.12 4.09
N GLU A 239 5.27 -28.80 3.45
CA GLU A 239 4.23 -29.58 4.14
C GLU A 239 4.83 -30.74 4.93
N GLN A 240 5.84 -31.44 4.40
CA GLN A 240 6.56 -32.48 5.13
C GLN A 240 7.31 -31.91 6.33
N GLN A 241 8.06 -30.82 6.14
CA GLN A 241 8.77 -30.12 7.21
C GLN A 241 7.81 -29.70 8.33
N ASN A 242 6.67 -29.08 7.98
CA ASN A 242 5.69 -28.61 8.96
C ASN A 242 5.03 -29.74 9.77
N LYS A 243 5.04 -30.99 9.29
CA LYS A 243 4.59 -32.16 10.07
C LYS A 243 5.59 -32.55 11.16
N GLU A 244 6.88 -32.35 10.91
CA GLU A 244 7.96 -32.66 11.85
C GLU A 244 8.17 -31.51 12.84
N LYS A 245 8.26 -30.28 12.32
CA LYS A 245 8.43 -29.05 13.09
C LYS A 245 7.76 -27.89 12.34
N PRO A 246 6.87 -27.10 12.99
CA PRO A 246 6.32 -25.90 12.36
C PRO A 246 7.42 -24.96 11.86
N PHE A 247 7.26 -24.43 10.65
CA PHE A 247 8.19 -23.47 10.06
C PHE A 247 8.38 -22.27 10.99
N ASP A 248 9.63 -22.03 11.39
CA ASP A 248 10.06 -20.98 12.33
C ASP A 248 10.84 -19.84 11.64
N GLY A 249 10.97 -19.91 10.30
CA GLY A 249 11.58 -18.86 9.49
C GLY A 249 10.62 -17.68 9.23
N ARG A 250 11.14 -16.63 8.57
CA ARG A 250 10.30 -15.54 8.07
C ARG A 250 9.40 -16.06 6.94
N PRO A 251 8.07 -15.97 7.05
CA PRO A 251 7.14 -16.60 6.11
C PRO A 251 7.24 -15.99 4.71
N ASP A 252 7.29 -16.84 3.69
CA ASP A 252 7.13 -16.52 2.27
C ASP A 252 5.67 -16.69 1.83
N PHE A 253 5.33 -16.31 0.59
CA PHE A 253 3.97 -16.48 0.11
C PHE A 253 3.52 -17.94 0.08
N LEU A 254 4.47 -18.86 -0.15
CA LEU A 254 4.23 -20.28 0.01
C LEU A 254 3.71 -20.61 1.43
N GLN A 255 4.41 -20.15 2.47
CA GLN A 255 3.97 -20.35 3.86
C GLN A 255 2.59 -19.72 4.11
N HIS A 256 2.33 -18.52 3.58
CA HIS A 256 1.00 -17.92 3.68
C HIS A 256 -0.09 -18.72 2.96
N CYS A 257 0.20 -19.36 1.83
CA CYS A 257 -0.74 -20.26 1.17
C CYS A 257 -0.99 -21.54 1.99
N LEU A 258 0.02 -22.03 2.72
CA LEU A 258 -0.11 -23.18 3.62
C LEU A 258 -0.94 -22.84 4.86
N ASP A 259 -0.80 -21.63 5.39
CA ASP A 259 -1.48 -21.15 6.59
C ASP A 259 -2.85 -20.54 6.29
N ALA A 260 -3.15 -20.22 5.03
CA ALA A 260 -4.43 -19.68 4.61
C ALA A 260 -5.59 -20.58 5.02
N ARG A 261 -6.63 -19.95 5.61
CA ARG A 261 -7.87 -20.60 6.04
C ARG A 261 -9.07 -19.83 5.53
N TYR A 262 -10.10 -20.56 5.12
CA TYR A 262 -11.42 -20.00 4.89
C TYR A 262 -12.08 -19.62 6.23
N SER A 263 -13.21 -18.90 6.17
CA SER A 263 -13.93 -18.46 7.38
C SER A 263 -14.48 -19.60 8.23
N ASP A 264 -14.66 -20.79 7.64
CA ASP A 264 -15.06 -22.01 8.35
C ASP A 264 -13.85 -22.78 8.95
N GLY A 265 -12.64 -22.23 8.84
CA GLY A 265 -11.41 -22.85 9.31
C GLY A 265 -10.82 -23.90 8.37
N SER A 266 -11.44 -24.19 7.23
CA SER A 266 -10.89 -25.14 6.26
C SER A 266 -9.66 -24.58 5.53
N PRO A 267 -8.63 -25.41 5.22
CA PRO A 267 -7.45 -24.96 4.49
C PRO A 267 -7.73 -24.85 2.98
N LEU A 268 -6.82 -24.18 2.26
CA LEU A 268 -6.77 -24.27 0.81
C LEU A 268 -6.51 -25.72 0.37
N THR A 269 -7.08 -26.12 -0.76
CA THR A 269 -6.78 -27.44 -1.34
C THR A 269 -5.33 -27.50 -1.84
N PRO A 270 -4.71 -28.70 -1.95
CA PRO A 270 -3.35 -28.81 -2.48
C PRO A 270 -3.16 -28.15 -3.85
N THR A 271 -4.14 -28.31 -4.74
CA THR A 271 -4.13 -27.66 -6.05
C THR A 271 -4.24 -26.14 -5.95
N GLN A 272 -5.06 -25.62 -5.04
CA GLN A 272 -5.12 -24.18 -4.81
C GLN A 272 -3.78 -23.64 -4.30
N LYS A 273 -3.14 -24.28 -3.32
CA LYS A 273 -1.84 -23.82 -2.79
C LYS A 273 -0.80 -23.66 -3.91
N ARG A 274 -0.66 -24.69 -4.76
CA ARG A 274 0.26 -24.69 -5.91
C ARG A 274 -0.09 -23.65 -6.96
N ALA A 275 -1.37 -23.52 -7.29
CA ALA A 275 -1.81 -22.57 -8.30
C ALA A 275 -1.60 -21.12 -7.85
N HIS A 276 -1.79 -20.81 -6.57
CA HIS A 276 -1.60 -19.45 -6.05
C HIS A 276 -0.11 -19.07 -6.00
N VAL A 277 0.76 -19.93 -5.47
CA VAL A 277 2.21 -19.62 -5.42
C VAL A 277 2.79 -19.45 -6.84
N THR A 278 2.36 -20.27 -7.80
CA THR A 278 2.74 -20.13 -9.22
C THR A 278 2.23 -18.82 -9.81
N LEU A 279 0.97 -18.46 -9.54
CA LEU A 279 0.34 -17.24 -10.03
C LEU A 279 1.11 -15.99 -9.61
N LEU A 280 1.61 -15.92 -8.37
CA LEU A 280 2.28 -14.71 -7.88
C LEU A 280 3.54 -14.41 -8.69
N TYR A 281 4.35 -15.44 -8.96
CA TYR A 281 5.51 -15.32 -9.83
C TYR A 281 5.12 -14.93 -11.26
N GLN A 282 4.20 -15.70 -11.85
CA GLN A 282 3.75 -15.53 -13.24
C GLN A 282 3.16 -14.14 -13.50
N ALA A 283 2.37 -13.61 -12.56
CA ALA A 283 1.73 -12.31 -12.71
C ALA A 283 2.68 -11.14 -12.43
N GLY A 284 3.63 -11.30 -11.51
CA GLY A 284 4.48 -10.20 -11.03
C GLY A 284 5.77 -10.00 -11.83
N ALA A 285 6.42 -11.08 -12.28
CA ALA A 285 7.77 -11.01 -12.84
C ALA A 285 7.84 -10.12 -14.09
N ASP A 286 7.12 -10.50 -15.15
CA ASP A 286 7.20 -9.79 -16.42
C ASP A 286 6.46 -8.45 -16.40
N THR A 287 5.40 -8.30 -15.59
CA THR A 287 4.66 -7.03 -15.49
C THR A 287 5.46 -5.94 -14.78
N THR A 288 6.12 -6.26 -13.66
CA THR A 288 7.02 -5.29 -13.01
C THR A 288 8.24 -5.00 -13.88
N GLY A 289 8.87 -6.03 -14.47
CA GLY A 289 9.97 -5.85 -15.42
C GLY A 289 9.61 -4.93 -16.59
N THR A 290 8.36 -5.03 -17.07
CA THR A 290 7.85 -4.17 -18.13
C THR A 290 7.73 -2.72 -17.69
N ALA A 291 7.18 -2.47 -16.50
CA ALA A 291 7.08 -1.12 -15.93
C ALA A 291 8.48 -0.51 -15.77
N LEU A 292 9.41 -1.24 -15.16
CA LEU A 292 10.79 -0.80 -14.95
C LEU A 292 11.45 -0.39 -16.28
N GLY A 293 11.38 -1.26 -17.29
CA GLY A 293 11.98 -0.98 -18.60
C GLY A 293 11.32 0.18 -19.34
N CYS A 294 9.99 0.32 -19.27
CA CYS A 294 9.27 1.43 -19.91
C CYS A 294 9.57 2.78 -19.26
N ILE A 295 9.63 2.83 -17.93
CA ILE A 295 9.94 4.06 -17.19
C ILE A 295 11.39 4.48 -17.46
N LEU A 296 12.35 3.54 -17.44
CA LEU A 296 13.74 3.83 -17.82
C LEU A 296 13.82 4.37 -19.24
N ARG A 297 13.15 3.72 -20.20
CA ARG A 297 13.13 4.17 -21.59
C ARG A 297 12.62 5.61 -21.70
N LEU A 298 11.45 5.89 -21.11
CA LEU A 298 10.83 7.23 -21.13
C LEU A 298 11.76 8.31 -20.60
N ILE A 299 12.36 8.09 -19.41
CA ILE A 299 13.28 9.05 -18.80
C ILE A 299 14.55 9.20 -19.66
N LEU A 300 15.14 8.09 -20.13
CA LEU A 300 16.43 8.11 -20.84
C LEU A 300 16.34 8.63 -22.28
N THR A 301 15.17 8.56 -22.92
CA THR A 301 14.96 9.10 -24.27
C THR A 301 14.51 10.57 -24.29
N ASP A 302 14.23 11.15 -23.13
CA ASP A 302 13.96 12.59 -22.98
C ASP A 302 15.09 13.26 -22.17
N PRO A 303 16.04 13.93 -22.84
CA PRO A 303 17.16 14.59 -22.18
C PRO A 303 16.74 15.60 -21.10
N SER A 304 15.61 16.28 -21.29
CA SER A 304 15.13 17.29 -20.35
C SER A 304 14.64 16.65 -19.05
N THR A 305 13.86 15.57 -19.15
CA THR A 305 13.42 14.79 -17.99
C THR A 305 14.60 14.11 -17.30
N LEU A 306 15.52 13.49 -18.04
CA LEU A 306 16.71 12.87 -17.46
C LEU A 306 17.56 13.88 -16.67
N ALA A 307 17.80 15.07 -17.22
CA ALA A 307 18.56 16.11 -16.54
C ALA A 307 17.88 16.54 -15.23
N ARG A 308 16.57 16.69 -15.22
CA ARG A 308 15.81 17.08 -14.02
C ARG A 308 15.75 15.96 -12.98
N VAL A 309 15.55 14.71 -13.38
CA VAL A 309 15.63 13.55 -12.47
C VAL A 309 17.03 13.47 -11.84
N ARG A 310 18.10 13.65 -12.63
CA ARG A 310 19.48 13.67 -12.12
C ARG A 310 19.71 14.81 -11.14
N ALA A 311 19.23 16.02 -11.45
CA ALA A 311 19.36 17.17 -10.56
C ALA A 311 18.64 16.94 -9.22
N GLU A 312 17.43 16.34 -9.24
CA GLU A 312 16.68 15.99 -8.03
C GLU A 312 17.42 14.93 -7.18
N LEU A 313 17.92 13.86 -7.83
CA LEU A 313 18.72 12.83 -7.17
C LEU A 313 20.01 13.40 -6.56
N ASP A 314 20.73 14.24 -7.30
CA ASP A 314 21.98 14.89 -6.85
C ASP A 314 21.72 15.81 -5.65
N ALA A 315 20.63 16.57 -5.67
CA ALA A 315 20.25 17.44 -4.56
C ALA A 315 19.90 16.64 -3.30
N ALA A 316 19.15 15.54 -3.44
CA ALA A 316 18.79 14.68 -2.31
C ALA A 316 20.01 13.92 -1.75
N GLU A 317 20.89 13.42 -2.63
CA GLU A 317 22.12 12.72 -2.23
C GLU A 317 23.13 13.65 -1.54
N SER A 318 23.39 14.84 -2.10
CA SER A 318 24.27 15.85 -1.47
C SER A 318 23.73 16.35 -0.12
N SER A 319 22.43 16.29 0.08
CA SER A 319 21.76 16.60 1.35
C SER A 319 21.75 15.41 2.33
N GLY A 320 22.31 14.26 1.96
CA GLY A 320 22.36 13.05 2.81
C GLY A 320 20.99 12.43 3.07
N LEU A 321 20.02 12.65 2.18
CA LEU A 321 18.63 12.20 2.32
C LEU A 321 18.35 10.81 1.72
N LEU A 322 19.32 10.24 0.99
CA LEU A 322 19.18 8.97 0.29
C LEU A 322 20.16 7.93 0.85
N SER A 323 19.65 6.75 1.21
CA SER A 323 20.50 5.62 1.61
C SER A 323 21.08 4.88 0.41
N THR A 324 21.86 3.83 0.69
CA THR A 324 22.39 2.92 -0.32
C THR A 324 22.11 1.47 0.10
N PRO A 325 21.16 0.76 -0.56
CA PRO A 325 20.31 1.25 -1.64
C PRO A 325 19.22 2.19 -1.10
N ILE A 326 18.61 3.00 -1.95
CA ILE A 326 17.55 3.95 -1.62
C ILE A 326 16.36 3.20 -1.05
N ARG A 327 15.75 3.73 0.01
CA ARG A 327 14.53 3.17 0.60
C ARG A 327 13.27 3.67 -0.09
N TYR A 328 12.22 2.87 0.00
CA TYR A 328 10.91 3.22 -0.56
C TYR A 328 10.41 4.61 -0.10
N ASP A 329 10.49 4.88 1.21
CA ASP A 329 9.99 6.12 1.79
C ASP A 329 10.86 7.33 1.40
N GLU A 330 12.17 7.14 1.20
CA GLU A 330 13.09 8.20 0.78
C GLU A 330 12.75 8.68 -0.63
N THR A 331 12.45 7.75 -1.55
CA THR A 331 12.00 8.11 -2.90
C THR A 331 10.70 8.91 -2.85
N LEU A 332 9.74 8.52 -2.01
CA LEU A 332 8.48 9.25 -1.88
C LEU A 332 8.64 10.64 -1.28
N GLN A 333 9.52 10.78 -0.29
CA GLN A 333 9.70 12.03 0.47
C GLN A 333 10.61 13.03 -0.25
N HIS A 334 11.62 12.53 -0.97
CA HIS A 334 12.73 13.37 -1.43
C HIS A 334 12.86 13.44 -2.95
N LEU A 335 12.12 12.60 -3.71
CA LEU A 335 12.18 12.56 -5.17
C LEU A 335 10.79 12.74 -5.83
N PRO A 336 10.04 13.82 -5.54
CA PRO A 336 8.67 14.01 -6.01
C PRO A 336 8.54 14.04 -7.55
N PHE A 337 9.49 14.64 -8.27
CA PHE A 337 9.48 14.64 -9.73
C PHE A 337 9.76 13.25 -10.31
N PHE A 338 10.68 12.51 -9.71
CA PHE A 338 10.91 11.12 -10.09
C PHE A 338 9.69 10.23 -9.81
N VAL A 339 9.00 10.41 -8.69
CA VAL A 339 7.73 9.71 -8.39
C VAL A 339 6.67 10.04 -9.44
N ALA A 340 6.59 11.30 -9.88
CA ALA A 340 5.72 11.72 -10.97
C ALA A 340 6.08 11.03 -12.29
N CYS A 341 7.38 10.85 -12.60
CA CYS A 341 7.84 10.11 -13.78
C CYS A 341 7.36 8.65 -13.75
N ILE A 342 7.38 8.00 -12.59
CA ILE A 342 6.88 6.63 -12.42
C ILE A 342 5.37 6.57 -12.62
N LYS A 343 4.60 7.46 -11.99
CA LYS A 343 3.14 7.54 -12.16
C LYS A 343 2.76 7.75 -13.63
N GLU A 344 3.49 8.63 -14.31
CA GLU A 344 3.28 8.93 -15.71
C GLU A 344 3.69 7.78 -16.64
N GLY A 345 4.80 7.09 -16.33
CA GLY A 345 5.21 5.91 -17.08
C GLY A 345 4.18 4.78 -17.00
N LEU A 346 3.57 4.56 -15.82
CA LEU A 346 2.47 3.60 -15.65
C LEU A 346 1.18 4.05 -16.36
N ARG A 347 0.94 5.36 -16.51
CA ARG A 347 -0.18 5.90 -17.28
C ARG A 347 -0.01 5.61 -18.77
N LEU A 348 1.17 5.90 -19.33
CA LEU A 348 1.43 5.72 -20.76
C LEU A 348 1.65 4.26 -21.15
N PHE A 349 2.42 3.50 -20.36
CA PHE A 349 2.76 2.11 -20.67
C PHE A 349 2.33 1.17 -19.54
N PRO A 350 1.01 0.98 -19.34
CA PRO A 350 0.52 0.02 -18.37
C PRO A 350 1.03 -1.39 -18.73
N PRO A 351 1.61 -2.17 -17.80
CA PRO A 351 2.11 -3.52 -18.11
C PRO A 351 1.02 -4.55 -18.45
N ALA A 352 -0.23 -4.31 -18.07
CA ALA A 352 -1.36 -5.20 -18.33
C ALA A 352 -2.55 -4.42 -18.93
N PRO A 353 -2.44 -3.93 -20.19
CA PRO A 353 -3.52 -3.25 -20.89
C PRO A 353 -4.56 -4.28 -21.40
N ASN A 354 -5.15 -5.05 -20.50
CA ASN A 354 -6.13 -6.07 -20.86
C ASN A 354 -7.56 -5.51 -20.75
N LEU A 355 -8.54 -6.24 -21.29
CA LEU A 355 -9.95 -5.83 -21.27
C LEU A 355 -10.62 -6.04 -19.89
N PHE A 356 -10.05 -6.84 -18.99
CA PHE A 356 -10.63 -7.09 -17.65
C PHE A 356 -12.18 -7.18 -17.59
N PRO A 357 -12.85 -8.05 -18.36
CA PRO A 357 -14.30 -7.99 -18.55
C PRO A 357 -15.10 -8.36 -17.29
N ARG A 358 -16.26 -7.71 -17.11
CA ARG A 358 -17.29 -8.01 -16.10
C ARG A 358 -18.60 -8.39 -16.75
N VAL A 359 -19.37 -9.27 -16.10
CA VAL A 359 -20.71 -9.65 -16.55
C VAL A 359 -21.74 -8.75 -15.87
N ILE A 360 -22.65 -8.18 -16.66
CA ILE A 360 -23.77 -7.37 -16.17
C ILE A 360 -24.81 -8.29 -15.49
N PRO A 361 -25.33 -7.91 -14.31
CA PRO A 361 -26.35 -8.69 -13.60
C PRO A 361 -27.64 -8.82 -14.42
N LYS A 362 -28.49 -9.80 -14.11
CA LYS A 362 -29.61 -10.20 -14.98
C LYS A 362 -30.60 -9.07 -15.26
N GLU A 363 -30.80 -8.21 -14.28
CA GLU A 363 -31.65 -7.02 -14.31
C GLU A 363 -31.15 -5.90 -15.23
N GLY A 364 -29.91 -6.02 -15.76
CA GLY A 364 -29.26 -4.93 -16.49
C GLY A 364 -28.70 -3.86 -15.56
N LYS A 365 -27.96 -2.91 -16.13
CA LYS A 365 -27.30 -1.85 -15.33
C LYS A 365 -27.05 -0.61 -16.15
N VAL A 366 -27.14 0.56 -15.52
CA VAL A 366 -26.65 1.83 -16.06
C VAL A 366 -25.17 1.99 -15.72
N ILE A 367 -24.33 2.15 -16.73
CA ILE A 367 -22.89 2.42 -16.59
C ILE A 367 -22.61 3.69 -17.39
N ASP A 368 -22.04 4.71 -16.73
CA ASP A 368 -21.67 5.97 -17.38
C ASP A 368 -22.84 6.57 -18.19
N GLY A 369 -24.04 6.57 -17.60
CA GLY A 369 -25.28 7.05 -18.22
C GLY A 369 -25.96 6.10 -19.22
N HIS A 370 -25.36 4.94 -19.52
CA HIS A 370 -25.86 4.01 -20.55
C HIS A 370 -26.42 2.73 -19.95
N TYR A 371 -27.69 2.41 -20.25
CA TYR A 371 -28.29 1.13 -19.87
C TYR A 371 -27.75 -0.03 -20.73
N VAL A 372 -27.13 -1.00 -20.07
CA VAL A 372 -26.61 -2.26 -20.62
C VAL A 372 -27.51 -3.43 -20.17
N PRO A 373 -28.00 -4.28 -21.10
CA PRO A 373 -28.78 -5.46 -20.76
C PRO A 373 -28.00 -6.51 -19.97
N GLY A 374 -28.71 -7.27 -19.13
CA GLY A 374 -28.12 -8.35 -18.33
C GLY A 374 -27.49 -9.47 -19.15
N GLY A 375 -26.45 -10.10 -18.59
CA GLY A 375 -25.70 -11.19 -19.22
C GLY A 375 -24.73 -10.76 -20.32
N MET A 376 -24.60 -9.46 -20.58
CA MET A 376 -23.58 -8.89 -21.46
C MET A 376 -22.27 -8.67 -20.70
N ASP A 377 -21.16 -8.67 -21.43
CA ASP A 377 -19.84 -8.32 -20.91
C ASP A 377 -19.61 -6.80 -21.07
N VAL A 378 -18.98 -6.18 -20.07
CA VAL A 378 -18.46 -4.81 -20.14
C VAL A 378 -16.99 -4.77 -19.74
N THR A 379 -16.25 -3.85 -20.33
CA THR A 379 -14.81 -3.69 -20.13
C THR A 379 -14.42 -2.23 -20.21
N SER A 380 -13.37 -1.86 -19.47
CA SER A 380 -12.50 -0.75 -19.83
C SER A 380 -11.10 -1.28 -20.14
N HIS A 381 -10.33 -0.47 -20.85
CA HIS A 381 -8.99 -0.82 -21.31
C HIS A 381 -8.00 0.24 -20.83
N ALA A 382 -7.00 -0.17 -20.03
CA ALA A 382 -6.07 0.76 -19.36
C ALA A 382 -5.43 1.75 -20.34
N PHE A 383 -5.02 1.26 -21.52
CA PHE A 383 -4.39 2.10 -22.53
C PHE A 383 -5.30 3.22 -23.03
N THR A 384 -6.59 2.95 -23.25
CA THR A 384 -7.54 3.97 -23.76
C THR A 384 -8.01 4.91 -22.64
N VAL A 385 -8.38 4.39 -21.47
CA VAL A 385 -8.89 5.24 -20.38
C VAL A 385 -7.84 6.21 -19.87
N GLN A 386 -6.57 5.80 -19.86
CA GLN A 386 -5.44 6.63 -19.44
C GLN A 386 -5.01 7.64 -20.52
N ARG A 387 -5.71 7.70 -21.65
CA ARG A 387 -5.50 8.61 -22.79
C ARG A 387 -6.75 9.36 -23.20
N ASP A 388 -7.77 9.37 -22.35
CA ASP A 388 -8.98 10.13 -22.59
C ASP A 388 -8.65 11.62 -22.68
N LYS A 389 -8.81 12.20 -23.88
CA LYS A 389 -8.40 13.58 -24.17
C LYS A 389 -9.24 14.62 -23.41
N GLU A 390 -10.46 14.27 -23.04
CA GLU A 390 -11.33 15.12 -22.22
C GLU A 390 -10.78 15.26 -20.80
N PHE A 391 -10.24 14.16 -20.24
CA PHE A 391 -9.71 14.14 -18.88
C PHE A 391 -8.22 14.51 -18.80
N TYR A 392 -7.39 14.04 -19.72
CA TYR A 392 -5.92 14.20 -19.69
C TYR A 392 -5.40 15.35 -20.55
N GLY A 393 -6.19 15.90 -21.47
CA GLY A 393 -5.76 16.92 -22.43
C GLY A 393 -5.54 16.38 -23.85
N GLN A 394 -5.41 17.27 -24.83
CA GLN A 394 -5.19 16.88 -26.24
C GLN A 394 -3.84 16.18 -26.47
N ASP A 395 -2.91 16.45 -25.57
CA ASP A 395 -1.55 15.95 -25.45
C ASP A 395 -1.44 14.69 -24.58
N ALA A 396 -2.53 13.94 -24.38
CA ALA A 396 -2.56 12.75 -23.53
C ALA A 396 -1.59 11.62 -23.95
N GLU A 397 -1.03 11.66 -25.16
CA GLU A 397 -0.01 10.70 -25.62
C GLU A 397 1.41 11.09 -25.17
N ASP A 398 1.63 12.35 -24.77
CA ASP A 398 2.93 12.86 -24.39
C ASP A 398 3.30 12.40 -22.97
N PHE A 399 4.60 12.20 -22.74
CA PHE A 399 5.15 11.93 -21.41
C PHE A 399 5.29 13.23 -20.62
N LYS A 400 4.37 13.48 -19.68
CA LYS A 400 4.29 14.76 -18.94
C LYS A 400 4.20 14.56 -17.42
N PRO A 401 5.33 14.25 -16.75
CA PRO A 401 5.36 14.06 -15.30
C PRO A 401 4.79 15.24 -14.50
N ASP A 402 4.98 16.49 -14.95
CA ASP A 402 4.52 17.69 -14.24
C ASP A 402 3.00 17.73 -13.99
N MET A 403 2.18 16.99 -14.75
CA MET A 403 0.73 16.92 -14.51
C MET A 403 0.39 16.37 -13.11
N TRP A 404 1.26 15.50 -12.57
CA TRP A 404 1.12 14.91 -11.25
C TRP A 404 1.54 15.85 -10.11
N LEU A 405 2.15 16.99 -10.44
CA LEU A 405 2.67 17.97 -9.48
C LEU A 405 1.85 19.28 -9.45
N GLN A 406 0.83 19.42 -10.30
CA GLN A 406 0.05 20.66 -10.43
C GLN A 406 -0.68 21.07 -9.14
N SER A 407 -1.33 20.11 -8.48
CA SER A 407 -2.00 20.30 -7.19
C SER A 407 -2.33 18.94 -6.57
N GLU A 408 -2.53 18.88 -5.26
CA GLU A 408 -2.97 17.66 -4.57
C GLU A 408 -4.31 17.15 -5.12
N LYS A 409 -5.28 18.05 -5.36
CA LYS A 409 -6.57 17.71 -5.96
C LYS A 409 -6.39 17.03 -7.32
N ARG A 410 -5.57 17.61 -8.20
CA ARG A 410 -5.33 17.03 -9.53
C ARG A 410 -4.60 15.69 -9.44
N ASN A 411 -3.63 15.57 -8.55
CA ASN A 411 -2.93 14.30 -8.31
C ASN A 411 -3.92 13.21 -7.87
N PHE A 412 -4.83 13.53 -6.94
CA PHE A 412 -5.89 12.61 -6.50
C PHE A 412 -6.83 12.18 -7.62
N GLU A 413 -7.26 13.12 -8.48
CA GLU A 413 -8.09 12.81 -9.65
C GLU A 413 -7.37 11.85 -10.62
N LEU A 414 -6.09 12.12 -10.92
CA LEU A 414 -5.27 11.28 -11.78
C LEU A 414 -5.05 9.88 -11.17
N GLU A 415 -4.82 9.79 -9.86
CA GLU A 415 -4.71 8.51 -9.16
C GLU A 415 -6.03 7.72 -9.16
N ALA A 416 -7.16 8.40 -9.03
CA ALA A 416 -8.48 7.78 -9.10
C ALA A 416 -8.81 7.24 -10.50
N ALA A 417 -8.26 7.88 -11.55
CA ALA A 417 -8.40 7.48 -12.95
C ALA A 417 -7.35 6.45 -13.43
N GLN A 418 -6.30 6.19 -12.63
CA GLN A 418 -5.26 5.23 -12.96
C GLN A 418 -5.82 3.79 -12.92
N PHE A 419 -5.72 3.07 -14.04
CA PHE A 419 -6.29 1.73 -14.21
C PHE A 419 -5.24 0.62 -14.39
N THR A 420 -3.95 0.94 -14.27
CA THR A 420 -2.83 0.00 -14.41
C THR A 420 -2.86 -1.20 -13.45
N PHE A 421 -3.31 -1.00 -12.21
CA PHE A 421 -3.42 -2.08 -11.21
C PHE A 421 -4.83 -2.66 -11.07
N GLY A 422 -5.76 -2.23 -11.92
CA GLY A 422 -7.19 -2.46 -11.72
C GLY A 422 -7.75 -1.67 -10.52
N ILE A 423 -9.05 -1.82 -10.27
CA ILE A 423 -9.80 -1.07 -9.26
C ILE A 423 -10.74 -2.02 -8.49
N GLY A 424 -11.05 -1.66 -7.23
CA GLY A 424 -12.08 -2.31 -6.41
C GLY A 424 -11.69 -3.70 -5.91
N ALA A 425 -12.68 -4.58 -5.75
CA ALA A 425 -12.52 -5.90 -5.13
C ALA A 425 -11.53 -6.83 -5.86
N ARG A 426 -11.14 -6.48 -7.09
CA ARG A 426 -10.26 -7.26 -7.96
C ARG A 426 -8.93 -6.55 -8.24
N ILE A 427 -8.60 -5.51 -7.48
CA ILE A 427 -7.31 -4.80 -7.58
C ILE A 427 -6.13 -5.76 -7.45
N CYS A 428 -5.04 -5.46 -8.17
CA CYS A 428 -3.81 -6.26 -8.16
C CYS A 428 -3.32 -6.50 -6.73
N LEU A 429 -3.01 -7.76 -6.42
CA LEU A 429 -2.48 -8.15 -5.10
C LEU A 429 -1.03 -7.69 -4.94
N GLY A 430 -0.24 -7.73 -6.01
CA GLY A 430 1.18 -7.34 -6.02
C GLY A 430 1.44 -5.85 -6.28
N LYS A 431 0.42 -4.98 -6.15
CA LYS A 431 0.56 -3.53 -6.43
C LYS A 431 1.70 -2.90 -5.63
N ASP A 432 1.74 -3.15 -4.32
CA ASP A 432 2.72 -2.52 -3.44
C ASP A 432 4.11 -3.18 -3.57
N VAL A 433 4.18 -4.46 -3.95
CA VAL A 433 5.43 -5.13 -4.35
C VAL A 433 6.04 -4.44 -5.56
N ALA A 434 5.27 -4.27 -6.63
CA ALA A 434 5.75 -3.62 -7.84
C ALA A 434 6.20 -2.16 -7.58
N LYS A 435 5.45 -1.43 -6.75
CA LYS A 435 5.84 -0.08 -6.32
C LYS A 435 7.15 -0.08 -5.52
N LEU A 436 7.33 -1.05 -4.63
CA LEU A 436 8.57 -1.20 -3.86
C LEU A 436 9.77 -1.41 -4.78
N GLU A 437 9.63 -2.28 -5.78
CA GLU A 437 10.67 -2.49 -6.80
C GLU A 437 10.97 -1.19 -7.57
N MET A 438 9.95 -0.55 -8.13
CA MET A 438 10.09 0.68 -8.93
C MET A 438 10.74 1.83 -8.16
N TYR A 439 10.35 2.05 -6.90
CA TYR A 439 10.89 3.16 -6.10
C TYR A 439 12.29 2.92 -5.56
N LYS A 440 12.82 1.69 -5.65
CA LYS A 440 14.18 1.37 -5.20
C LYS A 440 15.14 1.23 -6.37
N VAL A 441 14.84 0.36 -7.33
CA VAL A 441 15.84 -0.04 -8.34
C VAL A 441 16.05 1.02 -9.44
N LEU A 442 14.99 1.74 -9.82
CA LEU A 442 15.07 2.75 -10.87
C LEU A 442 15.97 3.95 -10.50
N PRO A 443 15.80 4.60 -9.33
CA PRO A 443 16.67 5.72 -8.97
C PRO A 443 18.11 5.26 -8.70
N GLU A 444 18.31 4.02 -8.25
CA GLU A 444 19.64 3.42 -8.11
C GLU A 444 20.38 3.25 -9.44
N ILE A 445 19.68 2.81 -10.49
CA ILE A 445 20.27 2.68 -11.82
C ILE A 445 20.63 4.08 -12.36
N ILE A 446 19.72 5.04 -12.27
CA ILE A 446 19.91 6.38 -12.85
C ILE A 446 21.02 7.16 -12.15
N ARG A 447 21.15 7.06 -10.83
CA ARG A 447 22.17 7.82 -10.07
C ARG A 447 23.59 7.27 -10.25
N ARG A 448 23.74 5.99 -10.60
CA ARG A 448 25.05 5.30 -10.67
C ARG A 448 25.66 5.19 -12.05
N PHE A 449 24.83 5.27 -13.08
CA PHE A 449 25.27 5.02 -14.45
C PHE A 449 24.95 6.18 -15.38
N ASP A 450 25.88 6.44 -16.28
CA ASP A 450 25.57 7.19 -17.49
C ASP A 450 25.19 6.17 -18.56
N ILE A 451 23.95 6.32 -19.04
CA ILE A 451 23.28 5.27 -19.80
C ILE A 451 23.08 5.79 -21.20
N GLN A 452 23.95 5.35 -22.11
CA GLN A 452 23.82 5.69 -23.52
C GLN A 452 22.86 4.73 -24.19
N VAL A 453 21.70 5.24 -24.62
CA VAL A 453 20.74 4.47 -25.40
C VAL A 453 21.31 4.20 -26.80
N LYS A 454 21.55 2.92 -27.12
CA LYS A 454 21.97 2.46 -28.46
C LYS A 454 20.76 2.11 -29.32
N LYS A 455 19.74 1.54 -28.70
CA LYS A 455 18.44 1.26 -29.30
C LYS A 455 17.36 1.47 -28.25
N PRO A 456 16.35 2.33 -28.48
CA PRO A 456 15.31 2.60 -27.48
C PRO A 456 14.40 1.40 -27.20
N GLY A 457 14.39 0.40 -28.09
CA GLY A 457 13.50 -0.76 -27.96
C GLY A 457 12.04 -0.41 -28.20
N SER A 458 11.15 -1.35 -27.87
CA SER A 458 9.70 -1.18 -28.09
C SER A 458 8.86 -1.79 -26.98
N TYR A 459 7.64 -1.26 -26.83
CA TYR A 459 6.59 -1.79 -25.98
C TYR A 459 5.67 -2.65 -26.84
N VAL A 460 5.61 -3.94 -26.54
CA VAL A 460 4.80 -4.93 -27.27
C VAL A 460 3.68 -5.41 -26.35
N VAL A 461 2.45 -5.50 -26.88
CA VAL A 461 1.31 -6.06 -26.16
C VAL A 461 0.88 -7.36 -26.83
N ASP A 462 0.95 -8.45 -26.09
CA ASP A 462 0.49 -9.76 -26.52
C ASP A 462 -0.50 -10.35 -25.50
N GLY A 463 -1.63 -10.85 -25.98
CA GLY A 463 -2.71 -11.35 -25.13
C GLY A 463 -3.29 -10.36 -24.11
N GLY A 464 -3.01 -9.06 -24.25
CA GLY A 464 -3.34 -8.00 -23.29
C GLY A 464 -2.37 -7.89 -22.11
N VAL A 465 -1.16 -8.43 -22.25
CA VAL A 465 -0.02 -8.23 -21.34
C VAL A 465 1.12 -7.65 -22.14
N ALA A 466 1.85 -6.71 -21.58
CA ALA A 466 2.94 -6.04 -22.25
C ALA A 466 4.31 -6.57 -21.81
N TYR A 467 5.28 -6.45 -22.72
CA TYR A 467 6.70 -6.65 -22.44
C TYR A 467 7.56 -5.72 -23.30
N ASN A 468 8.81 -5.52 -22.88
CA ASN A 468 9.79 -4.73 -23.60
C ASN A 468 10.63 -5.61 -24.53
N VAL A 469 11.03 -5.06 -25.67
CA VAL A 469 11.92 -5.72 -26.64
C VAL A 469 13.04 -4.77 -27.04
N ASP A 470 14.28 -5.28 -27.04
CA ASP A 470 15.48 -4.62 -27.58
C ASP A 470 15.79 -3.22 -27.04
N PHE A 471 15.57 -2.96 -25.75
CA PHE A 471 16.05 -1.71 -25.14
C PHE A 471 17.55 -1.82 -24.83
N LEU A 472 18.38 -1.52 -25.83
CA LEU A 472 19.83 -1.71 -25.78
C LEU A 472 20.55 -0.44 -25.30
N VAL A 473 21.45 -0.60 -24.34
CA VAL A 473 22.23 0.49 -23.75
C VAL A 473 23.70 0.10 -23.60
N GLU A 474 24.55 1.11 -23.54
CA GLU A 474 25.91 1.02 -23.01
C GLU A 474 25.96 1.83 -21.70
N LEU A 475 26.58 1.24 -20.68
CA LEU A 475 26.68 1.85 -19.35
C LEU A 475 28.11 2.34 -19.14
N THR A 476 28.25 3.53 -18.55
CA THR A 476 29.50 3.97 -17.93
C THR A 476 29.24 4.38 -16.49
N LEU A 477 30.26 4.31 -15.63
CA LEU A 477 30.10 4.69 -14.23
C LEU A 477 29.94 6.21 -14.12
N PHE A 478 28.80 6.67 -13.62
CA PHE A 478 28.52 8.07 -13.36
C PHE A 478 28.92 8.36 -11.91
N ARG A 479 30.07 9.04 -11.77
CA ARG A 479 30.79 9.39 -10.53
C ARG A 479 31.54 8.25 -9.82
N VAL A 480 32.87 8.44 -9.74
CA VAL A 480 33.79 7.78 -8.80
C VAL A 480 33.84 8.65 -7.53
N ALA A 481 32.87 8.55 -6.64
CA ALA A 481 32.95 9.19 -5.31
C ALA A 481 32.12 8.41 -4.28
N HIS A 482 32.44 7.13 -4.14
CA HIS A 482 32.56 6.41 -2.87
C HIS A 482 32.78 4.94 -3.23
N GLN A 483 33.96 4.43 -2.87
CA GLN A 483 34.25 3.01 -2.96
C GLN A 483 33.13 2.24 -2.27
N LEU A 484 32.47 1.33 -3.00
CA LEU A 484 31.82 0.19 -2.36
C LEU A 484 32.86 -0.45 -1.44
N PRO A 485 32.52 -0.86 -0.20
CA PRO A 485 33.44 -1.63 0.63
C PRO A 485 34.00 -2.78 -0.21
N SER A 486 35.32 -2.86 -0.33
CA SER A 486 35.97 -3.97 -1.02
C SER A 486 35.67 -5.24 -0.23
N TRP A 487 34.84 -6.12 -0.78
CA TRP A 487 34.57 -7.42 -0.20
C TRP A 487 35.75 -8.35 -0.53
N ASP A 488 36.68 -8.49 0.41
CA ASP A 488 37.69 -9.56 0.36
C ASP A 488 37.00 -10.89 0.72
N ALA A 489 37.30 -11.94 -0.04
CA ALA A 489 36.66 -13.26 0.01
C ALA A 489 36.87 -14.01 1.34
N ARG A 490 37.53 -13.39 2.33
CA ARG A 490 37.85 -13.96 3.64
C ARG A 490 36.73 -13.83 4.68
N THR A 491 35.77 -12.91 4.48
CA THR A 491 34.69 -12.66 5.46
C THR A 491 33.54 -13.68 5.37
N ILE A 492 33.43 -14.44 4.27
CA ILE A 492 32.42 -15.50 4.11
C ILE A 492 32.81 -16.78 4.88
N LEU A 493 34.08 -16.94 5.28
CA LEU A 493 34.57 -18.13 5.98
C LEU A 493 34.55 -18.01 7.51
N THR A 494 34.29 -16.83 8.07
CA THR A 494 34.38 -16.59 9.53
C THR A 494 33.05 -16.70 10.29
N MET A 495 31.94 -17.06 9.61
CA MET A 495 30.64 -17.32 10.24
C MET A 495 30.32 -18.81 10.48
N HIS A 496 31.28 -19.72 10.32
CA HIS A 496 31.08 -21.17 10.52
C HIS A 496 32.02 -21.85 11.53
N LEU A 497 32.82 -21.10 12.29
CA LEU A 497 33.71 -21.66 13.30
C LEU A 497 33.71 -20.79 14.55
N LEU A 498 32.66 -20.87 15.37
CA LEU A 498 32.67 -20.47 16.79
C LEU A 498 31.49 -21.13 17.53
N THR A 499 31.37 -22.45 17.34
CA THR A 499 30.65 -23.35 18.24
C THR A 499 31.66 -24.35 18.79
N LEU A 500 32.42 -23.97 19.80
CA LEU A 500 32.96 -24.83 20.86
C LEU A 500 33.93 -24.02 21.72
N SER A 501 34.02 -24.40 23.00
CA SER A 501 34.97 -23.94 24.02
C SER A 501 34.69 -22.58 24.67
N THR A 502 33.93 -22.60 25.77
CA THR A 502 34.45 -22.25 27.10
C THR A 502 33.39 -22.53 28.18
N LEU A 503 33.50 -23.70 28.78
CA LEU A 503 32.97 -24.01 30.10
C LEU A 503 34.15 -24.08 31.07
N LEU A 504 33.96 -23.49 32.25
CA LEU A 504 34.70 -23.68 33.51
C LEU A 504 36.00 -22.88 33.71
N ALA A 505 35.85 -21.79 34.45
CA ALA A 505 36.28 -21.65 35.85
C ALA A 505 36.96 -20.29 36.09
N PHE A 506 36.31 -19.42 36.85
CA PHE A 506 36.76 -19.05 38.19
C PHE A 506 35.64 -18.28 38.89
N GLY A 507 35.20 -18.82 40.02
CA GLY A 507 34.22 -18.20 40.89
C GLY A 507 34.81 -16.99 41.60
N SER A 508 33.96 -16.00 41.83
CA SER A 508 34.10 -15.06 42.93
C SER A 508 32.70 -14.73 43.42
N ILE A 509 32.48 -15.09 44.68
CA ILE A 509 31.24 -14.97 45.43
C ILE A 509 30.99 -13.47 45.67
N ALA A 510 29.93 -12.94 45.06
CA ALA A 510 29.29 -11.73 45.55
C ALA A 510 27.99 -12.16 46.24
N VAL A 511 27.94 -11.93 47.54
CA VAL A 511 26.81 -12.22 48.43
C VAL A 511 25.58 -11.46 47.92
N CYS A 512 24.57 -12.20 47.46
CA CYS A 512 23.24 -11.65 47.23
C CYS A 512 22.64 -11.31 48.60
N THR A 513 22.68 -10.04 48.99
CA THR A 513 21.73 -9.52 49.97
C THR A 513 20.34 -9.64 49.37
N PRO A 514 19.35 -10.27 50.04
CA PRO A 514 17.99 -10.23 49.57
C PRO A 514 17.55 -8.77 49.60
N LEU A 515 17.26 -8.20 48.43
CA LEU A 515 16.60 -6.92 48.34
C LEU A 515 15.24 -7.05 49.03
N ASP A 516 15.06 -6.21 50.04
CA ASP A 516 13.82 -6.06 50.80
C ASP A 516 12.66 -5.79 49.81
N PRO A 517 11.58 -6.61 49.80
CA PRO A 517 10.43 -6.43 48.91
C PRO A 517 9.74 -5.06 49.06
N ARG A 518 10.10 -4.27 50.07
CA ARG A 518 9.55 -2.94 50.34
C ARG A 518 10.19 -1.82 49.52
N GLN A 519 11.33 -2.02 48.85
CA GLN A 519 11.97 -0.97 48.02
C GLN A 519 11.48 -0.90 46.57
N GLN A 520 10.62 -1.83 46.12
CA GLN A 520 10.09 -1.87 44.75
C GLN A 520 8.86 -0.98 44.50
N THR A 521 8.46 -0.14 45.46
CA THR A 521 7.21 0.65 45.38
C THR A 521 7.38 2.03 44.72
N ALA A 522 8.55 2.35 44.15
CA ALA A 522 8.83 3.64 43.51
C ALA A 522 9.42 3.57 42.08
N THR A 523 9.17 2.51 41.30
CA THR A 523 9.92 2.30 40.03
C THR A 523 9.14 2.34 38.71
N ALA A 524 7.80 2.44 38.71
CA ALA A 524 7.02 2.45 37.46
C ALA A 524 6.72 3.87 36.94
N LEU A 525 6.70 4.07 35.62
CA LEU A 525 6.52 5.38 34.97
C LEU A 525 5.21 6.07 35.38
N ASP A 526 4.09 5.33 35.45
CA ASP A 526 2.78 5.88 35.85
C ASP A 526 2.79 6.40 37.29
N ALA A 527 3.41 5.65 38.22
CA ALA A 527 3.56 6.09 39.60
C ALA A 527 4.45 7.33 39.69
N ALA A 528 5.53 7.39 38.90
CA ALA A 528 6.46 8.51 38.88
C ALA A 528 5.80 9.81 38.39
N ILE A 529 5.01 9.76 37.30
CA ILE A 529 4.32 10.96 36.80
C ILE A 529 3.17 11.38 37.74
N LYS A 530 2.49 10.41 38.38
CA LYS A 530 1.45 10.69 39.39
C LYS A 530 2.01 11.37 40.64
N ALA A 531 3.20 10.96 41.09
CA ALA A 531 3.91 11.62 42.18
C ALA A 531 4.29 13.08 41.85
N ARG A 532 4.31 13.46 40.56
CA ARG A 532 4.47 14.84 40.09
C ARG A 532 3.14 15.57 39.84
N GLY A 533 2.03 15.01 40.31
CA GLY A 533 0.70 15.63 40.22
C GLY A 533 0.05 15.51 38.84
N ARG A 534 0.38 14.48 38.06
CA ARG A 534 -0.28 14.16 36.79
C ARG A 534 -1.21 12.96 36.97
N SER A 535 -2.18 12.79 36.08
CA SER A 535 -3.20 11.75 36.22
C SER A 535 -2.76 10.39 35.69
N TYR A 536 -1.89 10.35 34.67
CA TYR A 536 -1.44 9.10 34.06
C TYR A 536 -0.16 9.26 33.23
N ILE A 537 0.55 8.15 33.05
CA ILE A 537 1.25 7.86 31.79
C ILE A 537 0.54 6.70 31.09
N GLY A 538 0.38 6.78 29.79
CA GLY A 538 -0.37 5.82 28.99
C GLY A 538 0.42 5.31 27.81
N THR A 539 -0.20 4.39 27.07
CA THR A 539 0.33 3.91 25.80
C THR A 539 -0.79 3.60 24.80
N SER A 540 -0.48 3.64 23.51
CA SER A 540 -1.32 3.03 22.49
C SER A 540 -1.40 1.51 22.71
N LEU A 541 -2.50 0.88 22.26
CA LEU A 541 -2.62 -0.57 22.24
C LEU A 541 -3.36 -1.03 20.99
N THR A 542 -2.74 -1.95 20.26
CA THR A 542 -3.45 -2.85 19.35
C THR A 542 -3.31 -4.28 19.84
N ILE A 543 -4.44 -4.97 20.03
CA ILE A 543 -4.44 -6.37 20.45
C ILE A 543 -4.06 -7.24 19.24
N ARG A 544 -2.82 -7.75 19.27
CA ARG A 544 -2.24 -8.68 18.28
C ARG A 544 -2.11 -10.08 18.89
N ASN A 545 -1.78 -11.07 18.06
CA ASN A 545 -1.52 -12.45 18.51
C ASN A 545 -0.15 -12.61 19.22
N ASP A 546 0.64 -11.54 19.31
CA ASP A 546 1.85 -11.47 20.14
C ASP A 546 1.49 -10.79 21.48
N ASN A 547 1.73 -11.50 22.59
CA ASN A 547 1.40 -11.03 23.94
C ASN A 547 2.48 -10.12 24.55
N THR A 548 3.61 -9.88 23.88
CA THR A 548 4.72 -9.12 24.44
C THR A 548 4.31 -7.69 24.83
N GLU A 549 3.67 -6.97 23.92
CA GLU A 549 3.12 -5.61 24.16
C GLU A 549 2.08 -5.61 25.28
N GLN A 550 1.14 -6.56 25.25
CA GLN A 550 0.11 -6.69 26.28
C GLN A 550 0.70 -6.96 27.67
N ASN A 551 1.77 -7.76 27.75
CA ASN A 551 2.44 -8.06 29.02
C ASN A 551 3.13 -6.82 29.61
N ILE A 552 3.75 -5.99 28.76
CA ILE A 552 4.30 -4.70 29.20
C ILE A 552 3.18 -3.80 29.73
N ILE A 553 2.03 -3.76 29.05
CA ILE A 553 0.91 -2.89 29.46
C ILE A 553 0.21 -3.40 30.72
N ARG A 554 0.15 -4.72 30.94
CA ARG A 554 -0.35 -5.31 32.20
C ARG A 554 0.48 -4.90 33.41
N SER A 555 1.75 -4.53 33.22
CA SER A 555 2.61 -4.05 34.31
C SER A 555 2.14 -2.70 34.87
N ALA A 556 2.83 -2.22 35.91
CA ALA A 556 2.55 -0.92 36.52
C ALA A 556 3.06 0.27 35.69
N GLU A 557 3.77 0.04 34.56
CA GLU A 557 4.39 1.12 33.79
C GLU A 557 3.38 2.10 33.20
N PHE A 558 2.20 1.62 32.79
CA PHE A 558 1.18 2.44 32.14
C PHE A 558 -0.14 2.40 32.92
N GLY A 559 -0.75 3.56 33.16
CA GLY A 559 -2.04 3.73 33.82
C GLY A 559 -3.21 4.01 32.87
N SER A 560 -2.93 4.25 31.58
CA SER A 560 -3.94 4.59 30.57
C SER A 560 -3.65 3.91 29.22
N ILE A 561 -4.70 3.66 28.43
CA ILE A 561 -4.63 3.05 27.10
C ILE A 561 -5.38 3.89 26.08
N THR A 562 -4.81 4.04 24.87
CA THR A 562 -5.50 4.59 23.70
C THR A 562 -5.73 3.49 22.64
N PRO A 563 -6.96 3.25 22.14
CA PRO A 563 -7.29 2.14 21.22
C PRO A 563 -6.76 2.22 19.78
N GLU A 564 -5.66 2.94 19.52
CA GLU A 564 -5.02 3.14 18.20
C GLU A 564 -6.04 3.22 17.04
N ASN A 565 -6.07 2.22 16.17
CA ASN A 565 -6.93 2.17 14.98
C ASN A 565 -8.33 1.61 15.25
N ALA A 566 -8.57 0.95 16.39
CA ALA A 566 -9.78 0.18 16.64
C ALA A 566 -11.04 1.03 16.80
N MET A 567 -10.90 2.32 17.12
CA MET A 567 -11.99 3.26 17.34
C MET A 567 -12.11 4.35 16.25
N LYS A 568 -11.35 4.24 15.16
CA LYS A 568 -11.54 5.10 13.98
C LYS A 568 -12.90 4.81 13.34
N TRP A 569 -13.45 5.78 12.61
CA TRP A 569 -14.80 5.66 12.04
C TRP A 569 -14.89 4.51 11.04
N ASP A 570 -13.88 4.29 10.18
CA ASP A 570 -13.87 3.15 9.24
C ASP A 570 -13.83 1.78 9.91
N ALA A 571 -13.21 1.68 11.10
CA ALA A 571 -13.16 0.47 11.89
C ALA A 571 -14.48 0.21 12.62
N THR A 572 -15.08 1.25 13.21
CA THR A 572 -16.29 1.14 14.05
C THR A 572 -17.58 1.15 13.26
N GLU A 573 -17.65 1.82 12.11
CA GLU A 573 -18.84 1.90 11.25
C GLU A 573 -18.45 1.83 9.75
N PRO A 574 -17.91 0.69 9.28
CA PRO A 574 -17.43 0.55 7.90
C PRO A 574 -18.54 0.74 6.86
N ASN A 575 -19.79 0.45 7.21
CA ASN A 575 -20.98 0.71 6.39
C ASN A 575 -22.03 1.46 7.23
N ARG A 576 -22.81 2.34 6.60
CA ARG A 576 -23.81 3.18 7.27
C ARG A 576 -24.75 2.36 8.16
N GLY A 577 -24.76 2.68 9.45
CA GLY A 577 -25.59 2.02 10.46
C GLY A 577 -25.17 0.60 10.84
N GLN A 578 -24.09 0.07 10.27
CA GLN A 578 -23.54 -1.25 10.59
C GLN A 578 -22.25 -1.09 11.39
N PHE A 579 -22.39 -1.16 12.70
CA PHE A 579 -21.26 -1.02 13.60
C PHE A 579 -20.50 -2.32 13.82
N ASN A 580 -19.17 -2.22 13.86
CA ASN A 580 -18.26 -3.30 14.23
C ASN A 580 -17.55 -2.94 15.53
N TRP A 581 -17.83 -3.71 16.58
CA TRP A 581 -17.34 -3.44 17.93
C TRP A 581 -16.15 -4.31 18.35
N GLY A 582 -15.80 -5.34 17.56
CA GLY A 582 -14.93 -6.43 18.04
C GLY A 582 -13.59 -5.94 18.61
N SER A 583 -12.85 -5.15 17.84
CA SER A 583 -11.53 -4.66 18.25
C SER A 583 -11.60 -3.64 19.40
N ALA A 584 -12.53 -2.69 19.31
CA ALA A 584 -12.72 -1.65 20.33
C ALA A 584 -13.22 -2.22 21.66
N ASP A 585 -14.10 -3.23 21.62
CA ASP A 585 -14.56 -3.96 22.81
C ASP A 585 -13.43 -4.76 23.44
N ALA A 586 -12.59 -5.43 22.65
CA ALA A 586 -11.46 -6.17 23.17
C ALA A 586 -10.50 -5.25 23.96
N ILE A 587 -10.21 -4.06 23.43
CA ILE A 587 -9.36 -3.07 24.11
C ILE A 587 -10.05 -2.49 25.34
N ALA A 588 -11.33 -2.13 25.26
CA ALA A 588 -12.08 -1.63 26.40
C ALA A 588 -12.18 -2.65 27.53
N ASN A 589 -12.36 -3.93 27.20
CA ASN A 589 -12.36 -5.02 28.17
C ASN A 589 -10.97 -5.23 28.76
N PHE A 590 -9.92 -5.17 27.95
CA PHE A 590 -8.54 -5.23 28.43
C PHE A 590 -8.23 -4.10 29.42
N ALA A 591 -8.60 -2.86 29.09
CA ALA A 591 -8.41 -1.71 29.97
C ALA A 591 -9.15 -1.91 31.30
N THR A 592 -10.42 -2.33 31.23
CA THR A 592 -11.24 -2.60 32.43
C THR A 592 -10.65 -3.71 33.30
N GLN A 593 -10.28 -4.85 32.70
CA GLN A 593 -9.74 -6.02 33.41
C GLN A 593 -8.41 -5.72 34.11
N ASN A 594 -7.63 -4.79 33.55
CA ASN A 594 -6.30 -4.45 34.07
C ASN A 594 -6.28 -3.10 34.81
N GLY A 595 -7.44 -2.54 35.15
CA GLY A 595 -7.56 -1.30 35.92
C GLY A 595 -6.93 -0.08 35.24
N LYS A 596 -6.93 -0.05 33.90
CA LYS A 596 -6.36 1.05 33.11
C LYS A 596 -7.46 2.05 32.74
N GLN A 597 -7.12 3.33 32.76
CA GLN A 597 -7.95 4.36 32.14
C GLN A 597 -7.97 4.17 30.61
N MET A 598 -8.99 4.69 29.94
CA MET A 598 -9.07 4.62 28.48
C MET A 598 -9.34 6.01 27.89
N ARG A 599 -8.42 6.47 27.04
CA ARG A 599 -8.65 7.62 26.15
C ARG A 599 -9.15 7.08 24.82
N CYS A 600 -10.40 7.37 24.49
CA CYS A 600 -11.01 6.89 23.27
C CYS A 600 -10.77 7.86 22.11
N HIS A 601 -10.50 7.29 20.94
CA HIS A 601 -9.91 8.01 19.83
C HIS A 601 -10.34 7.34 18.51
N THR A 602 -11.04 8.00 17.59
CA THR A 602 -11.56 9.38 17.60
C THR A 602 -12.91 9.40 16.87
N LEU A 603 -13.77 10.37 17.17
CA LEU A 603 -15.14 10.42 16.66
C LEU A 603 -15.26 11.06 15.27
N VAL A 604 -14.53 12.15 15.01
CA VAL A 604 -14.59 12.91 13.75
C VAL A 604 -13.18 13.16 13.26
N TRP A 605 -12.80 12.48 12.18
CA TRP A 605 -11.48 12.61 11.55
C TRP A 605 -11.60 12.51 10.04
N TYR A 606 -10.77 13.27 9.32
CA TYR A 606 -10.77 13.28 7.86
C TYR A 606 -10.10 12.04 7.26
N SER A 607 -9.11 11.47 7.97
CA SER A 607 -8.43 10.23 7.60
C SER A 607 -9.13 9.03 8.22
N GLN A 608 -8.96 7.84 7.63
CA GLN A 608 -9.64 6.60 8.04
C GLN A 608 -11.15 6.79 8.25
N LEU A 609 -11.73 7.62 7.39
CA LEU A 609 -13.16 7.89 7.31
C LEU A 609 -13.79 6.91 6.30
N PRO A 610 -14.90 6.24 6.62
CA PRO A 610 -15.53 5.33 5.68
C PRO A 610 -15.85 6.05 4.37
N GLY A 611 -15.58 5.39 3.24
CA GLY A 611 -15.78 5.97 1.92
C GLY A 611 -17.22 6.47 1.69
N TRP A 612 -18.21 5.83 2.32
CA TRP A 612 -19.61 6.23 2.24
C TRP A 612 -19.90 7.56 2.95
N VAL A 613 -19.19 7.91 4.02
CA VAL A 613 -19.32 9.20 4.70
C VAL A 613 -18.70 10.30 3.84
N ASN A 614 -17.51 10.05 3.30
CA ASN A 614 -16.79 11.01 2.46
C ASN A 614 -17.51 11.30 1.11
N GLN A 615 -18.41 10.40 0.69
CA GLN A 615 -19.23 10.55 -0.51
C GLN A 615 -20.57 11.26 -0.26
N ILE A 616 -20.92 11.55 1.00
CA ILE A 616 -22.11 12.35 1.28
C ILE A 616 -21.92 13.74 0.66
N ASN A 617 -22.95 14.22 -0.03
CA ASN A 617 -22.98 15.51 -0.72
C ASN A 617 -24.10 16.44 -0.19
N ASN A 618 -24.73 16.06 0.92
CA ASN A 618 -25.85 16.75 1.52
C ASN A 618 -25.58 17.02 3.01
N ASN A 619 -25.64 18.29 3.41
CA ASN A 619 -25.37 18.73 4.78
C ASN A 619 -26.25 18.01 5.81
N ALA A 620 -27.57 17.98 5.62
CA ALA A 620 -28.50 17.37 6.57
C ALA A 620 -28.23 15.87 6.78
N THR A 621 -27.87 15.16 5.70
CA THR A 621 -27.48 13.76 5.76
C THR A 621 -26.18 13.58 6.53
N LEU A 622 -25.16 14.42 6.28
CA LEU A 622 -23.89 14.35 6.99
C LEU A 622 -24.06 14.64 8.48
N MET A 623 -24.86 15.66 8.81
CA MET A 623 -25.22 16.01 10.19
C MET A 623 -25.87 14.82 10.92
N SER A 624 -26.87 14.19 10.30
CA SER A 624 -27.56 13.03 10.87
C SER A 624 -26.63 11.82 11.05
N VAL A 625 -25.73 11.60 10.09
CA VAL A 625 -24.73 10.52 10.14
C VAL A 625 -23.72 10.74 11.25
N MET A 626 -23.20 11.96 11.38
CA MET A 626 -22.26 12.35 12.43
C MET A 626 -22.91 12.23 13.82
N GLU A 627 -24.15 12.68 13.96
CA GLU A 627 -24.90 12.53 15.20
C GLU A 627 -25.11 11.06 15.58
N ASN A 628 -25.55 10.23 14.63
CA ASN A 628 -25.75 8.81 14.87
C ASN A 628 -24.43 8.12 15.27
N HIS A 629 -23.35 8.39 14.55
CA HIS A 629 -22.05 7.81 14.85
C HIS A 629 -21.59 8.15 16.27
N ILE A 630 -21.53 9.43 16.60
CA ILE A 630 -21.13 9.92 17.92
C ILE A 630 -21.99 9.29 19.01
N LYS A 631 -23.32 9.27 18.82
CA LYS A 631 -24.27 8.70 19.78
C LYS A 631 -24.04 7.20 20.01
N GLN A 632 -23.84 6.41 18.95
CA GLN A 632 -23.68 4.97 19.06
C GLN A 632 -22.33 4.60 19.68
N VAL A 633 -21.25 5.22 19.21
CA VAL A 633 -19.88 4.93 19.68
C VAL A 633 -19.70 5.38 21.12
N MET A 634 -19.98 6.66 21.44
CA MET A 634 -19.85 7.13 22.82
C MET A 634 -20.86 6.47 23.75
N GLY A 635 -22.09 6.22 23.28
CA GLY A 635 -23.10 5.53 24.06
C GLY A 635 -22.67 4.13 24.49
N ARG A 636 -22.00 3.38 23.60
CA ARG A 636 -21.49 2.04 23.90
C ARG A 636 -20.37 2.04 24.95
N TYR A 637 -19.46 3.00 24.87
CA TYR A 637 -18.28 3.07 25.76
C TYR A 637 -18.45 4.08 26.91
N LYS A 638 -19.68 4.51 27.17
CA LYS A 638 -20.04 5.38 28.30
C LYS A 638 -19.56 4.78 29.61
N GLY A 639 -18.85 5.59 30.39
CA GLY A 639 -18.23 5.16 31.66
C GLY A 639 -17.00 4.27 31.52
N LYS A 640 -16.62 3.84 30.30
CA LYS A 640 -15.34 3.16 30.04
C LYS A 640 -14.27 4.13 29.55
N CYS A 641 -14.65 5.08 28.68
CA CYS A 641 -13.77 6.13 28.19
C CYS A 641 -13.76 7.31 29.16
N THR A 642 -12.60 7.63 29.73
CA THR A 642 -12.44 8.83 30.57
C THR A 642 -12.25 10.09 29.74
N HIS A 643 -11.64 9.95 28.56
CA HIS A 643 -11.34 11.02 27.61
C HIS A 643 -11.81 10.62 26.20
N TRP A 644 -12.21 11.60 25.41
CA TRP A 644 -12.54 11.45 23.99
C TRP A 644 -11.83 12.49 23.14
N ASP A 645 -11.14 12.01 22.11
CA ASP A 645 -10.74 12.85 20.98
C ASP A 645 -11.96 13.03 20.07
N VAL A 646 -12.61 14.20 20.17
CA VAL A 646 -13.86 14.48 19.47
C VAL A 646 -13.60 14.80 18.01
N VAL A 647 -12.70 15.76 17.76
CA VAL A 647 -12.23 16.09 16.42
C VAL A 647 -10.72 15.94 16.38
N ASN A 648 -10.24 15.20 15.40
CA ASN A 648 -8.83 14.94 15.17
C ASN A 648 -8.34 15.68 13.92
N GLU A 649 -7.20 16.36 14.03
CA GLU A 649 -6.41 16.88 12.90
C GLU A 649 -7.17 17.77 11.91
N ALA A 650 -7.92 18.74 12.43
CA ALA A 650 -8.71 19.65 11.60
C ALA A 650 -7.86 20.74 10.92
N LEU A 651 -6.56 20.82 11.17
CA LEU A 651 -5.69 21.91 10.72
C LEU A 651 -4.61 21.45 9.73
N ASN A 652 -4.26 22.34 8.81
CA ASN A 652 -3.02 22.30 8.03
C ASN A 652 -1.86 22.92 8.85
N GLU A 653 -0.61 22.74 8.39
CA GLU A 653 0.57 23.28 9.09
C GLU A 653 0.58 24.82 9.18
N ASP A 654 -0.08 25.51 8.24
CA ASP A 654 -0.26 26.97 8.26
C ASP A 654 -1.37 27.46 9.20
N GLY A 655 -2.01 26.56 9.96
CA GLY A 655 -3.09 26.87 10.89
C GLY A 655 -4.46 27.16 10.25
N THR A 656 -4.59 26.98 8.94
CA THR A 656 -5.88 26.98 8.24
C THR A 656 -6.63 25.67 8.46
N ASN A 657 -7.94 25.68 8.24
CA ASN A 657 -8.74 24.46 8.34
C ASN A 657 -8.46 23.55 7.14
N ARG A 658 -8.25 22.26 7.42
CA ARG A 658 -7.99 21.22 6.43
C ARG A 658 -9.25 20.90 5.63
N ASP A 659 -9.13 20.79 4.30
CA ASP A 659 -10.25 20.39 3.45
C ASP A 659 -10.73 18.98 3.78
N ASN A 660 -12.01 18.84 4.11
CA ASN A 660 -12.66 17.57 4.40
C ASN A 660 -14.18 17.67 4.20
N VAL A 661 -14.88 16.53 4.14
CA VAL A 661 -16.34 16.51 3.88
C VAL A 661 -17.15 17.30 4.92
N PHE A 662 -16.73 17.31 6.19
CA PHE A 662 -17.39 18.07 7.25
C PHE A 662 -17.22 19.57 7.02
N LEU A 663 -15.99 20.04 6.75
CA LEU A 663 -15.75 21.45 6.43
C LEU A 663 -16.50 21.90 5.17
N ARG A 664 -16.48 21.10 4.09
CA ARG A 664 -17.12 21.47 2.82
C ARG A 664 -18.64 21.56 2.90
N LEU A 665 -19.29 20.63 3.61
CA LEU A 665 -20.75 20.57 3.65
C LEU A 665 -21.35 21.32 4.84
N ILE A 666 -20.71 21.23 6.00
CA ILE A 666 -21.21 21.84 7.23
C ILE A 666 -20.57 23.21 7.44
N GLY A 667 -19.34 23.46 6.98
CA GLY A 667 -18.58 24.66 7.35
C GLY A 667 -17.85 24.49 8.68
N GLU A 668 -17.02 25.46 9.08
CA GLU A 668 -16.20 25.40 10.30
C GLU A 668 -17.01 25.11 11.58
N GLN A 669 -18.31 25.41 11.57
CA GLN A 669 -19.24 25.06 12.64
C GLN A 669 -19.37 23.54 12.91
N TYR A 670 -18.88 22.65 12.05
CA TYR A 670 -18.85 21.22 12.35
C TYR A 670 -18.04 20.93 13.63
N LEU A 671 -17.03 21.76 13.94
CA LEU A 671 -16.21 21.67 15.14
C LEU A 671 -17.07 21.81 16.41
N PRO A 672 -17.70 22.96 16.73
CA PRO A 672 -18.56 23.07 17.90
C PRO A 672 -19.77 22.12 17.88
N ILE A 673 -20.29 21.77 16.70
CA ILE A 673 -21.40 20.81 16.58
C ILE A 673 -20.98 19.42 17.06
N ALA A 674 -19.81 18.92 16.64
CA ALA A 674 -19.31 17.61 17.06
C ALA A 674 -19.12 17.55 18.58
N PHE A 675 -18.56 18.61 19.18
CA PHE A 675 -18.43 18.70 20.65
C PHE A 675 -19.79 18.73 21.35
N ARG A 676 -20.79 19.40 20.78
CA ARG A 676 -22.14 19.44 21.35
C ARG A 676 -22.78 18.04 21.33
N MET A 677 -22.64 17.33 20.22
CA MET A 677 -23.12 15.94 20.08
C MET A 677 -22.41 15.02 21.07
N ALA A 678 -21.09 15.16 21.21
CA ALA A 678 -20.30 14.36 22.13
C ALA A 678 -20.67 14.62 23.59
N ALA A 679 -20.82 15.89 23.99
CA ALA A 679 -21.25 16.28 25.32
C ALA A 679 -22.66 15.77 25.67
N ALA A 680 -23.56 15.69 24.67
CA ALA A 680 -24.88 15.12 24.85
C ALA A 680 -24.84 13.59 25.01
N ALA A 681 -23.96 12.89 24.29
CA ALA A 681 -23.83 11.44 24.34
C ALA A 681 -23.24 10.94 25.68
N ASP A 682 -22.18 11.59 26.16
CA ASP A 682 -21.61 11.35 27.49
C ASP A 682 -21.18 12.66 28.17
N PRO A 683 -22.05 13.26 29.00
CA PRO A 683 -21.72 14.48 29.73
C PRO A 683 -20.58 14.31 30.75
N SER A 684 -20.27 13.07 31.16
CA SER A 684 -19.24 12.80 32.18
C SER A 684 -17.84 12.71 31.60
N ALA A 685 -17.71 12.31 30.33
CA ALA A 685 -16.42 12.15 29.69
C ALA A 685 -15.75 13.50 29.39
N LYS A 686 -14.42 13.52 29.36
CA LYS A 686 -13.63 14.70 29.03
C LYS A 686 -13.42 14.80 27.53
N LEU A 687 -13.75 15.95 26.93
CA LEU A 687 -13.78 16.13 25.47
C LEU A 687 -12.61 16.96 24.97
N TYR A 688 -11.86 16.42 24.02
CA TYR A 688 -10.61 17.00 23.53
C TYR A 688 -10.65 17.30 22.04
N TYR A 689 -10.00 18.40 21.66
CA TYR A 689 -9.50 18.61 20.30
C TYR A 689 -8.09 18.03 20.21
N ASN A 690 -7.78 17.21 19.20
CA ASN A 690 -6.50 16.51 19.11
C ASN A 690 -5.82 16.79 17.77
N ASP A 691 -4.54 17.15 17.76
CA ASP A 691 -3.80 17.46 16.53
C ASP A 691 -2.29 17.27 16.72
N TYR A 692 -1.57 17.03 15.63
CA TYR A 692 -0.12 16.85 15.61
C TYR A 692 0.61 18.16 15.32
N ASN A 693 1.91 18.21 15.68
CA ASN A 693 2.83 19.34 15.49
C ASN A 693 2.48 20.63 16.26
N LEU A 694 1.56 20.57 17.22
CA LEU A 694 1.21 21.74 18.03
C LEU A 694 2.37 22.19 18.92
N GLU A 695 3.24 21.26 19.30
CA GLU A 695 4.40 21.41 20.18
C GLU A 695 5.41 22.45 19.70
N TYR A 696 5.49 22.63 18.38
CA TYR A 696 6.44 23.55 17.74
C TYR A 696 6.05 25.02 17.89
N GLY A 697 4.82 25.33 18.34
CA GLY A 697 4.38 26.70 18.58
C GLY A 697 4.25 27.55 17.31
N THR A 698 4.04 26.90 16.16
CA THR A 698 3.93 27.53 14.84
C THR A 698 2.49 28.00 14.54
N ALA A 699 2.19 28.33 13.28
CA ALA A 699 0.86 28.77 12.87
C ALA A 699 -0.25 27.75 13.21
N LYS A 700 0.06 26.46 13.16
CA LYS A 700 -0.87 25.39 13.54
C LYS A 700 -1.31 25.47 15.02
N HIS A 701 -0.39 25.80 15.92
CA HIS A 701 -0.69 26.06 17.33
C HIS A 701 -1.70 27.21 17.49
N LEU A 702 -1.53 28.31 16.72
CA LEU A 702 -2.49 29.43 16.71
C LEU A 702 -3.85 29.01 16.15
N GLY A 703 -3.87 28.13 15.14
CA GLY A 703 -5.09 27.52 14.61
C GLY A 703 -5.84 26.71 15.67
N ALA A 704 -5.14 25.92 16.48
CA ALA A 704 -5.76 25.13 17.55
C ALA A 704 -6.32 26.05 18.66
N LEU A 705 -5.62 27.13 19.02
CA LEU A 705 -6.15 28.16 19.94
C LEU A 705 -7.45 28.78 19.39
N ARG A 706 -7.53 29.03 18.08
CA ARG A 706 -8.76 29.52 17.42
C ARG A 706 -9.89 28.50 17.57
N ILE A 707 -9.63 27.21 17.34
CA ILE A 707 -10.64 26.15 17.47
C ILE A 707 -11.17 26.07 18.91
N VAL A 708 -10.30 26.10 19.93
CA VAL A 708 -10.75 26.08 21.34
C VAL A 708 -11.68 27.26 21.62
N LYS A 709 -11.29 28.47 21.22
CA LYS A 709 -12.11 29.68 21.39
C LYS A 709 -13.42 29.58 20.62
N LEU A 710 -13.42 29.02 19.41
CA LEU A 710 -14.62 28.80 18.62
C LEU A 710 -15.60 27.88 19.36
N VAL A 711 -15.15 26.73 19.85
CA VAL A 711 -16.01 25.78 20.58
C VAL A 711 -16.57 26.42 21.86
N GLN A 712 -15.74 27.14 22.61
CA GLN A 712 -16.16 27.89 23.80
C GLN A 712 -17.17 28.99 23.47
N SER A 713 -17.00 29.72 22.37
CA SER A 713 -17.92 30.79 21.95
C SER A 713 -19.32 30.28 21.61
N TRP A 714 -19.47 28.99 21.29
CA TRP A 714 -20.75 28.33 21.05
C TRP A 714 -21.43 27.83 22.35
N GLY A 715 -20.81 28.09 23.51
CA GLY A 715 -21.28 27.62 24.82
C GLY A 715 -21.18 26.10 24.97
N VAL A 716 -20.32 25.44 24.19
CA VAL A 716 -20.18 23.99 24.16
C VAL A 716 -18.99 23.56 25.01
N LYS A 717 -19.13 22.42 25.70
CA LYS A 717 -18.08 21.81 26.52
C LYS A 717 -16.88 21.39 25.66
N ILE A 718 -15.71 21.91 25.99
CA ILE A 718 -14.38 21.43 25.58
C ILE A 718 -13.52 21.40 26.84
N ASP A 719 -13.00 20.24 27.20
CA ASP A 719 -12.21 20.08 28.42
C ASP A 719 -10.72 20.18 28.16
N GLY A 720 -10.23 19.88 26.95
CA GLY A 720 -8.80 19.86 26.71
C GLY A 720 -8.34 19.90 25.26
N VAL A 721 -7.02 20.03 25.11
CA VAL A 721 -6.30 19.91 23.84
C VAL A 721 -5.27 18.78 23.95
N GLY A 722 -5.33 17.86 23.00
CA GLY A 722 -4.38 16.78 22.83
C GLY A 722 -3.33 17.17 21.80
N LEU A 723 -2.06 17.01 22.18
CA LEU A 723 -0.92 17.26 21.32
C LEU A 723 -0.33 15.90 20.93
N GLN A 724 -0.48 15.53 19.66
CA GLN A 724 0.09 14.30 19.11
C GLN A 724 1.59 14.52 18.86
N GLY A 725 2.39 14.16 19.85
CA GLY A 725 3.83 14.41 19.88
C GLY A 725 4.64 13.45 19.02
N HIS A 726 4.51 13.51 17.70
CA HIS A 726 5.36 12.80 16.75
C HIS A 726 6.72 13.51 16.55
N LEU A 727 7.46 13.67 17.63
CA LEU A 727 8.65 14.50 17.71
C LEU A 727 9.90 13.75 17.27
N VAL A 728 11.01 14.48 17.15
CA VAL A 728 12.30 13.91 16.72
C VAL A 728 13.44 14.40 17.61
N SER A 729 14.41 13.53 17.91
CA SER A 729 15.61 13.92 18.68
C SER A 729 16.69 14.54 17.80
N GLU A 730 16.66 14.25 16.51
CA GLU A 730 17.49 14.82 15.44
C GLU A 730 16.61 15.05 14.20
N PRO A 731 16.97 15.95 13.27
CA PRO A 731 16.19 16.14 12.04
C PRO A 731 16.00 14.80 11.28
N THR A 732 14.78 14.56 10.82
CA THR A 732 14.38 13.37 10.04
C THR A 732 13.73 13.78 8.73
N GLY A 733 13.57 12.82 7.80
CA GLY A 733 12.90 13.08 6.51
C GLY A 733 11.45 13.57 6.63
N THR A 734 10.78 13.28 7.76
CA THR A 734 9.39 13.71 8.02
C THR A 734 9.26 14.91 8.93
N GLN A 735 10.35 15.36 9.56
CA GLN A 735 10.34 16.46 10.52
C GLN A 735 11.75 17.06 10.63
N SER A 736 11.91 18.26 10.08
CA SER A 736 13.19 18.98 10.07
C SER A 736 13.51 19.64 11.41
N GLU A 737 12.48 20.07 12.15
CA GLU A 737 12.64 20.70 13.46
C GLU A 737 12.69 19.66 14.58
N VAL A 738 13.80 19.65 15.31
CA VAL A 738 13.94 18.80 16.50
C VAL A 738 12.97 19.18 17.61
N THR A 739 12.73 18.23 18.51
CA THR A 739 11.91 18.42 19.72
C THR A 739 12.26 19.75 20.39
N PRO A 740 11.29 20.69 20.50
CA PRO A 740 11.54 22.03 21.03
C PRO A 740 12.12 22.04 22.45
N SER A 741 12.60 23.21 22.87
CA SER A 741 13.09 23.41 24.22
C SER A 741 11.95 23.29 25.25
N VAL A 742 12.29 23.01 26.52
CA VAL A 742 11.31 22.99 27.62
C VAL A 742 10.51 24.29 27.66
N ALA A 743 11.15 25.44 27.40
CA ALA A 743 10.50 26.74 27.40
C ALA A 743 9.41 26.85 26.32
N VAL A 744 9.69 26.42 25.09
CA VAL A 744 8.71 26.43 23.98
C VAL A 744 7.56 25.47 24.28
N LEU A 745 7.89 24.23 24.66
CA LEU A 745 6.88 23.21 25.00
C LEU A 745 5.98 23.67 26.16
N THR A 746 6.58 24.21 27.23
CA THR A 746 5.83 24.75 28.38
C THR A 746 4.93 25.90 27.95
N LYS A 747 5.43 26.82 27.10
CA LYS A 747 4.64 27.94 26.60
C LYS A 747 3.41 27.46 25.81
N VAL A 748 3.60 26.54 24.86
CA VAL A 748 2.50 25.99 24.04
C VAL A 748 1.43 25.35 24.93
N LEU A 749 1.83 24.49 25.87
CA LEU A 749 0.92 23.87 26.82
C LEU A 749 0.20 24.93 27.69
N GLN A 750 0.93 25.96 28.12
CA GLN A 750 0.39 27.04 28.94
C GLN A 750 -0.61 27.92 28.16
N ASP A 751 -0.39 28.15 26.87
CA ASP A 751 -1.28 28.97 26.04
C ASP A 751 -2.69 28.34 25.96
N TYR A 752 -2.79 27.01 25.85
CA TYR A 752 -4.07 26.31 25.94
C TYR A 752 -4.62 26.31 27.38
N ALA A 753 -3.77 26.07 28.38
CA ALA A 753 -4.17 26.11 29.79
C ALA A 753 -4.77 27.47 30.20
N ASN A 754 -4.27 28.57 29.62
CA ASN A 754 -4.78 29.92 29.80
C ASN A 754 -6.20 30.12 29.24
N LEU A 755 -6.66 29.27 28.32
CA LEU A 755 -8.06 29.22 27.87
C LEU A 755 -8.96 28.39 28.82
N GLY A 756 -8.43 27.92 29.95
CA GLY A 756 -9.17 27.18 30.96
C GLY A 756 -9.39 25.70 30.63
N VAL A 757 -8.71 25.18 29.62
CA VAL A 757 -8.77 23.77 29.21
C VAL A 757 -7.52 23.01 29.66
N ASP A 758 -7.64 21.70 29.86
CA ASP A 758 -6.54 20.81 30.17
C ASP A 758 -5.71 20.51 28.91
N VAL A 759 -4.48 20.01 29.10
CA VAL A 759 -3.61 19.60 28.00
C VAL A 759 -3.03 18.21 28.24
N ALA A 760 -2.80 17.46 27.18
CA ALA A 760 -2.15 16.16 27.26
C ALA A 760 -1.27 15.92 26.04
N TYR A 761 -0.14 15.24 26.22
CA TYR A 761 0.54 14.59 25.10
C TYR A 761 -0.18 13.26 24.83
N THR A 762 -0.69 13.07 23.62
CA THR A 762 -1.69 12.02 23.34
C THR A 762 -1.19 10.88 22.47
N GLU A 763 -0.19 11.15 21.62
CA GLU A 763 0.43 10.20 20.69
C GLU A 763 1.93 10.51 20.63
N LEU A 764 2.65 10.21 21.73
CA LEU A 764 4.01 10.64 21.93
C LEU A 764 5.04 9.59 21.48
N ASP A 765 5.82 9.93 20.46
CA ASP A 765 7.05 9.22 20.08
C ASP A 765 8.18 10.21 19.81
N VAL A 766 9.42 9.76 20.02
CA VAL A 766 10.62 10.54 19.71
C VAL A 766 11.46 9.73 18.72
N ARG A 767 11.35 10.09 17.45
CA ARG A 767 12.06 9.38 16.38
C ARG A 767 13.51 9.85 16.29
N SER A 768 14.38 8.92 15.94
CA SER A 768 15.79 9.15 15.61
C SER A 768 16.14 8.34 14.35
N ARG A 769 17.19 8.74 13.64
CA ARG A 769 17.61 8.03 12.42
C ARG A 769 18.26 6.70 12.79
N THR A 770 18.00 5.66 12.01
CA THR A 770 18.67 4.36 12.15
C THR A 770 19.93 4.30 11.27
N PRO A 771 20.97 3.51 11.64
CA PRO A 771 21.10 2.78 12.89
C PRO A 771 21.29 3.73 14.10
N SER A 772 20.84 3.26 15.27
CA SER A 772 21.03 3.98 16.53
C SER A 772 22.48 3.83 17.03
N ASN A 773 22.92 4.77 17.86
CA ASN A 773 24.20 4.73 18.56
C ASN A 773 24.06 5.40 19.95
N THR A 774 25.10 5.34 20.77
CA THR A 774 25.08 5.89 22.14
C THR A 774 24.68 7.36 22.18
N GLN A 775 25.14 8.18 21.24
CA GLN A 775 24.80 9.60 21.17
C GLN A 775 23.32 9.81 20.85
N LYS A 776 22.80 9.12 19.83
CA LYS A 776 21.38 9.22 19.44
C LYS A 776 20.43 8.77 20.56
N LEU A 777 20.82 7.74 21.32
CA LEU A 777 20.07 7.32 22.51
C LEU A 777 20.10 8.40 23.60
N ALA A 778 21.24 9.07 23.80
CA ALA A 778 21.34 10.19 24.74
C ALA A 778 20.49 11.39 24.28
N ASP A 779 20.51 11.72 22.99
CA ASP A 779 19.70 12.81 22.41
C ASP A 779 18.20 12.52 22.52
N ALA A 780 17.80 11.25 22.27
CA ALA A 780 16.42 10.80 22.47
C ALA A 780 16.02 10.90 23.94
N ALA A 781 16.85 10.42 24.87
CA ALA A 781 16.59 10.55 26.31
C ALA A 781 16.45 12.02 26.74
N ALA A 782 17.30 12.90 26.21
CA ALA A 782 17.21 14.34 26.46
C ALA A 782 15.90 14.94 25.91
N ALA A 783 15.44 14.52 24.74
CA ALA A 783 14.15 14.95 24.19
C ALA A 783 12.98 14.48 25.05
N TRP A 784 12.93 13.20 25.44
CA TRP A 784 11.93 12.67 26.39
C TRP A 784 11.91 13.46 27.70
N ALA A 785 13.07 13.79 28.26
CA ALA A 785 13.17 14.60 29.47
C ALA A 785 12.59 16.01 29.28
N ARG A 786 12.83 16.67 28.13
CA ARG A 786 12.24 17.99 27.85
C ARG A 786 10.72 17.95 27.80
N ILE A 787 10.16 16.93 27.16
CA ILE A 787 8.72 16.76 26.99
C ILE A 787 8.07 16.50 28.35
N ALA A 788 8.59 15.53 29.12
CA ALA A 788 8.11 15.24 30.47
C ALA A 788 8.20 16.47 31.39
N GLN A 789 9.32 17.20 31.37
CA GLN A 789 9.49 18.40 32.17
C GLN A 789 8.47 19.49 31.78
N SER A 790 8.19 19.68 30.49
CA SER A 790 7.18 20.66 30.05
C SER A 790 5.78 20.34 30.58
N CYS A 791 5.39 19.06 30.59
CA CYS A 791 4.13 18.64 31.19
C CYS A 791 4.14 18.85 32.70
N ILE A 792 5.26 18.59 33.39
CA ILE A 792 5.41 18.84 34.84
C ILE A 792 5.36 20.35 35.19
N ASN A 793 5.77 21.22 34.26
CA ASN A 793 5.73 22.66 34.48
C ASN A 793 4.30 23.25 34.39
N VAL A 794 3.41 22.66 33.60
CA VAL A 794 2.05 23.15 33.41
C VAL A 794 1.07 22.34 34.26
N GLN A 795 0.47 22.97 35.27
CA GLN A 795 -0.43 22.30 36.23
C GLN A 795 -1.62 21.61 35.55
N ARG A 796 -2.13 22.18 34.45
CA ARG A 796 -3.23 21.63 33.65
C ARG A 796 -2.80 20.58 32.63
N CYS A 797 -1.51 20.24 32.55
CA CYS A 797 -1.10 19.05 31.82
C CYS A 797 -1.54 17.82 32.62
N VAL A 798 -2.43 16.99 32.08
CA VAL A 798 -3.03 15.87 32.83
C VAL A 798 -2.27 14.56 32.64
N GLY A 799 -1.51 14.40 31.56
CA GLY A 799 -0.78 13.16 31.32
C GLY A 799 -0.11 13.09 29.96
N MET A 800 0.54 11.95 29.73
CA MET A 800 1.30 11.65 28.52
C MET A 800 0.97 10.23 28.07
N THR A 801 0.75 10.02 26.78
CA THR A 801 0.53 8.69 26.19
C THR A 801 1.62 8.42 25.17
N ILE A 802 2.39 7.35 25.37
CA ILE A 802 3.41 6.87 24.42
C ILE A 802 2.71 6.21 23.23
N TRP A 803 3.17 6.49 22.00
CA TRP A 803 2.56 5.94 20.79
C TRP A 803 3.28 4.71 20.26
#